data_AF-A0A975BFV5-F1
#
_entry.id   AF-A0A975BFV5-F1
#
_cell.length_a   1.000
_cell.length_b   1.000
_cell.length_c   1.000
_cell.angle_alpha   90.00
_cell.angle_beta   90.00
_cell.angle_gamma   90.00
#
_symmetry.space_group_name_H-M   'P 1'
#
loop_
_entity.id
_entity.type
_entity.pdbx_description
1 polymer ?
#
loop_
_entity_poly.entity_id
_entity_poly.type
_entity_poly.pdbx_seq_one_letter_code
_entity_poly.pdbx_strand_id
1 'polypeptide(L)'
;MTEHTNNKKTQVSDQTAVLSVDDQEKIQSFLSRYQTNFLIILFTDLADSTGIKEEIGDVRAKRLEDLHRTILLHALKKFENAQAVRAEGDSYIIVFLKPGDAIIFALRVQAIHREARTGNVEDLSEDMFRLPDIPPLSNDLSRLPEFRVGIHMGTIIEEDGLGGPGIPGKIGDIKGIQADTTARIMGLAQGGQILCSLPVFDDARHALRGCKLEGLGDLGWEQHGLYRIKGREHPLGICEVGEKRAAPFKKPAGNQKAEPVFFGDDVSGWHPAMDKALPGTNWIMKEKLGESRFGQVWLAHHRTLESSSVFKFCVHKSKIRHLNAEVNAFKRLTEKTGTTPPPGILGITETSHEKPPYYIQSEYMAGGDMKQWLERKGQDISPEIQRNIGKQMAEALARLHKAGLTYPDIRLSDFLIQPPESPDHAPVLKLKRVGSAESCGNTSEDISALGIILYQLFSRRADNVTDIDLLLVTDPILRKDIRACLRRDTEKRPSARDVVRGLQGYEKRRDKKSKIIRGSAFFTIFIVFFLLWIRIFDFLTLDTRLESVTMMLGDMFKKTSFNEQIAIVAIEDEGFDKTWRKNHAVLIKKLSRAGAKVIAFDLFFEETTVFDDALTESIQQARKQGTEIIVGIRDVEGDAPKITDGLRQAVSGFGMLCMGEKLGYAVKAPLVLIRENLPPIPSLPLSAVLSYLGSKILHIDAERLRMSESMNMPDFREIRFSEQSEADRSQKGCLIIQKEDKLLNQLIDISPSDVLRDPVRRFVYTEIITRTGEHELKKQFNGKIVLVGVQNRRDIFDVFRSFQREDRYGMELQADVINTLLNRVCIHFSGPWGQLAFIALFGILGTFIRFKFSHILLRKIMIVSALILCFAVVIYCYREYQLLLNPLYYVAALFFSYQAADKIFSI
;
A
#
# COMPACT_ATOMS: atom_id res chain seq x y z
N MET A 1 -38.59 -6.64 39.58
CA MET A 1 -37.23 -6.61 40.14
C MET A 1 -36.26 -6.66 38.97
N THR A 2 -35.49 -5.64 38.60
CA THR A 2 -35.14 -4.38 39.25
C THR A 2 -34.57 -3.49 38.14
N GLU A 3 -35.11 -2.29 38.00
CA GLU A 3 -34.55 -1.21 37.18
C GLU A 3 -33.25 -0.70 37.82
N HIS A 4 -32.23 -0.45 37.00
CA HIS A 4 -31.12 0.42 37.37
C HIS A 4 -30.94 1.50 36.31
N THR A 5 -31.71 2.57 36.50
CA THR A 5 -31.46 3.92 35.99
C THR A 5 -30.09 4.42 36.46
N ASN A 6 -29.21 4.79 35.54
CA ASN A 6 -28.01 5.55 35.88
C ASN A 6 -28.03 6.92 35.21
N ASN A 7 -28.34 7.91 36.03
CA ASN A 7 -28.57 9.30 35.73
C ASN A 7 -27.21 10.04 35.82
N LYS A 8 -26.54 10.32 34.69
CA LYS A 8 -25.33 11.16 34.68
C LYS A 8 -25.69 12.60 34.32
N LYS A 9 -25.85 13.41 35.37
CA LYS A 9 -25.74 14.87 35.32
C LYS A 9 -24.37 15.27 34.79
N THR A 10 -24.34 16.07 33.73
CA THR A 10 -23.14 16.71 33.20
C THR A 10 -22.71 17.84 34.14
N GLN A 11 -21.69 17.61 34.95
CA GLN A 11 -20.93 18.68 35.61
C GLN A 11 -19.95 19.24 34.58
N VAL A 12 -20.14 20.49 34.18
CA VAL A 12 -19.14 21.27 33.45
C VAL A 12 -18.13 21.75 34.49
N SER A 13 -16.96 21.12 34.53
CA SER A 13 -15.81 21.61 35.29
C SER A 13 -15.03 22.60 34.42
N ASP A 14 -14.95 23.84 34.89
CA ASP A 14 -14.05 24.88 34.41
C ASP A 14 -12.61 24.44 34.72
N GLN A 15 -11.89 23.94 33.71
CA GLN A 15 -10.47 23.60 33.81
C GLN A 15 -9.69 24.51 32.87
N THR A 16 -9.22 25.64 33.40
CA THR A 16 -8.06 26.34 32.86
C THR A 16 -6.87 25.39 32.99
N ALA A 17 -6.43 24.81 31.87
CA ALA A 17 -5.30 23.88 31.87
C ALA A 17 -4.03 24.58 32.35
N VAL A 18 -3.60 24.26 33.58
CA VAL A 18 -2.28 24.65 34.09
C VAL A 18 -1.28 23.67 33.47
N LEU A 19 -0.40 24.19 32.60
CA LEU A 19 0.68 23.43 31.98
C LEU A 19 1.59 22.82 33.06
N SER A 20 2.02 21.57 32.84
CA SER A 20 2.96 20.89 33.73
C SER A 20 4.35 21.55 33.65
N VAL A 21 5.14 21.45 34.73
CA VAL A 21 6.51 22.01 34.79
C VAL A 21 7.39 21.46 33.67
N ASP A 22 7.21 20.19 33.30
CA ASP A 22 7.90 19.51 32.21
C ASP A 22 7.54 20.07 30.81
N ASP A 23 6.27 20.45 30.62
CA ASP A 23 5.81 21.07 29.36
C ASP A 23 6.31 22.51 29.25
N GLN A 24 6.40 23.22 30.38
CA GLN A 24 6.99 24.56 30.44
C GLN A 24 8.49 24.53 30.12
N GLU A 25 9.25 23.55 30.64
CA GLU A 25 10.66 23.37 30.31
C GLU A 25 10.88 22.96 28.84
N LYS A 26 10.02 22.11 28.28
CA LYS A 26 10.08 21.74 26.85
C LYS A 26 9.73 22.91 25.93
N ILE A 27 8.76 23.72 26.30
CA ILE A 27 8.41 24.95 25.56
C ILE A 27 9.56 25.96 25.68
N GLN A 28 10.15 26.16 26.86
CA GLN A 28 11.33 27.02 27.04
C GLN A 28 12.55 26.52 26.26
N SER A 29 12.78 25.20 26.22
CA SER A 29 13.81 24.53 25.42
C SER A 29 13.59 24.74 23.92
N PHE A 30 12.34 24.66 23.46
CA PHE A 30 11.99 24.92 22.06
C PHE A 30 12.19 26.40 21.70
N LEU A 31 11.72 27.32 22.54
CA LEU A 31 11.86 28.76 22.33
C LEU A 31 13.34 29.22 22.36
N SER A 32 14.16 28.66 23.25
CA SER A 32 15.61 28.96 23.31
C SER A 32 16.38 28.41 22.10
N ARG A 33 15.95 27.27 21.54
CA ARG A 33 16.57 26.63 20.38
C ARG A 33 16.35 27.37 19.06
N TYR A 34 15.28 28.15 18.94
CA TYR A 34 14.94 28.88 17.70
C TYR A 34 15.15 30.40 17.79
N GLN A 35 15.74 30.93 18.88
CA GLN A 35 16.05 32.37 19.09
C GLN A 35 14.93 33.36 18.67
N THR A 36 13.66 32.96 18.71
CA THR A 36 12.54 33.77 18.21
C THR A 36 11.54 34.04 19.33
N ASN A 37 11.96 34.84 20.29
CA ASN A 37 11.04 35.37 21.29
C ASN A 37 10.37 36.62 20.71
N PHE A 38 9.09 36.51 20.35
CA PHE A 38 8.25 37.70 20.23
C PHE A 38 8.09 38.28 21.62
N LEU A 39 8.53 39.51 21.79
CA LEU A 39 8.52 40.21 23.05
C LEU A 39 7.65 41.46 22.93
N ILE A 40 7.06 41.84 24.04
CA ILE A 40 6.26 43.05 24.15
C ILE A 40 7.18 44.15 24.64
N ILE A 41 7.48 45.07 23.73
CA ILE A 41 8.37 46.19 23.98
C ILE A 41 7.49 47.36 24.41
N LEU A 42 7.83 47.96 25.54
CA LEU A 42 7.16 49.10 26.12
C LEU A 42 8.17 50.22 26.28
N PHE A 43 7.89 51.36 25.65
CA PHE A 43 8.66 52.59 25.79
C PHE A 43 7.83 53.59 26.59
N THR A 44 8.48 54.24 27.56
CA THR A 44 7.84 55.25 28.39
C THR A 44 8.69 56.49 28.47
N ASP A 45 8.02 57.62 28.69
CA ASP A 45 8.65 58.91 28.85
C ASP A 45 7.75 59.85 29.67
N LEU A 46 8.33 60.93 30.19
CA LEU A 46 7.59 62.02 30.81
C LEU A 46 7.22 63.07 29.75
N ALA A 47 5.96 63.45 29.70
CA ALA A 47 5.51 64.47 28.77
C ALA A 47 6.11 65.84 29.13
N ASP A 48 6.75 66.49 28.15
CA ASP A 48 7.32 67.85 28.24
C ASP A 48 8.33 68.07 29.39
N SER A 49 9.20 67.09 29.63
CA SER A 49 10.21 67.15 30.69
C SER A 49 11.25 68.27 30.51
N THR A 50 11.49 68.71 29.28
CA THR A 50 12.38 69.85 28.97
C THR A 50 11.78 71.18 29.40
N GLY A 51 10.49 71.41 29.15
CA GLY A 51 9.81 72.64 29.59
C GLY A 51 9.83 72.75 31.12
N ILE A 52 9.65 71.64 31.82
CA ILE A 52 9.72 71.61 33.29
C ILE A 52 11.13 71.95 33.79
N LYS A 53 12.19 71.48 33.13
CA LYS A 53 13.59 71.85 33.49
C LYS A 53 13.83 73.36 33.39
N GLU A 54 13.29 73.99 32.35
CA GLU A 54 13.36 75.45 32.19
C GLU A 54 12.57 76.19 33.27
N GLU A 55 11.42 75.66 33.70
CA GLU A 55 10.54 76.31 34.67
C GLU A 55 11.00 76.18 36.14
N ILE A 56 11.40 74.99 36.58
CA ILE A 56 11.72 74.72 38.00
C ILE A 56 13.23 74.50 38.26
N GLY A 57 14.04 74.52 37.19
CA GLY A 57 15.49 74.32 37.24
C GLY A 57 15.92 72.86 37.34
N ASP A 58 17.13 72.56 36.84
CA ASP A 58 17.66 71.20 36.68
C ASP A 58 17.63 70.36 37.96
N VAL A 59 17.96 70.96 39.11
CA VAL A 59 18.03 70.23 40.40
C VAL A 59 16.65 69.75 40.85
N ARG A 60 15.59 70.56 40.66
CA ARG A 60 14.23 70.17 41.06
C ARG A 60 13.60 69.23 40.06
N ALA A 61 13.82 69.47 38.77
CA ALA A 61 13.40 68.56 37.71
C ALA A 61 14.02 67.16 37.89
N LYS A 62 15.31 67.08 38.25
CA LYS A 62 15.99 65.82 38.54
C LYS A 62 15.31 65.00 39.65
N ARG A 63 14.76 65.66 40.67
CA ARG A 63 14.02 64.99 41.76
C ARG A 63 12.71 64.36 41.27
N LEU A 64 12.01 65.02 40.34
CA LEU A 64 10.81 64.48 39.71
C LEU A 64 11.15 63.28 38.80
N GLU A 65 12.26 63.34 38.07
CA GLU A 65 12.77 62.19 37.31
C GLU A 65 13.13 61.01 38.22
N ASP A 66 13.80 61.27 39.35
CA ASP A 66 14.17 60.23 40.32
C ASP A 66 12.92 59.61 40.97
N LEU A 67 11.89 60.41 41.23
CA LEU A 67 10.58 59.91 41.67
C LEU A 67 9.94 59.01 40.62
N HIS A 68 9.90 59.47 39.35
CA HIS A 68 9.37 58.69 38.24
C HIS A 68 10.08 57.34 38.10
N ARG A 69 11.42 57.34 38.15
CA ARG A 69 12.23 56.11 38.17
C ARG A 69 11.82 55.18 39.31
N THR A 70 11.62 55.74 40.50
CA THR A 70 11.29 54.94 41.69
C THR A 70 9.91 54.30 41.54
N ILE A 71 8.92 55.02 41.00
CA ILE A 71 7.58 54.50 40.69
C ILE A 71 7.67 53.36 39.65
N LEU A 72 8.41 53.56 38.56
CA LEU A 72 8.59 52.54 37.52
C LEU A 72 9.21 51.26 38.06
N LEU A 73 10.33 51.37 38.79
CA LEU A 73 11.02 50.21 39.36
C LEU A 73 10.18 49.51 40.43
N HIS A 74 9.40 50.25 41.22
CA HIS A 74 8.48 49.66 42.19
C HIS A 74 7.36 48.88 41.49
N ALA A 75 6.70 49.47 40.49
CA ALA A 75 5.64 48.80 39.73
C ALA A 75 6.17 47.56 38.99
N LEU A 76 7.41 47.60 38.50
CA LEU A 76 8.03 46.52 37.73
C LEU A 76 8.30 45.27 38.58
N LYS A 77 8.62 45.42 39.88
CA LYS A 77 8.87 44.30 40.81
C LYS A 77 7.73 43.30 40.91
N LYS A 78 6.50 43.70 40.55
CA LYS A 78 5.30 42.84 40.62
C LYS A 78 5.13 41.92 39.41
N PHE A 79 6.00 42.01 38.42
CA PHE A 79 5.95 41.20 37.21
C PHE A 79 7.18 40.29 37.14
N GLU A 80 6.98 39.00 37.36
CA GLU A 80 8.05 37.99 37.33
C GLU A 80 8.71 37.88 35.94
N ASN A 81 7.95 38.17 34.88
CA ASN A 81 8.33 38.01 33.48
C ASN A 81 8.47 39.35 32.75
N ALA A 82 9.01 40.36 33.43
CA ALA A 82 9.29 41.68 32.86
C ALA A 82 10.68 42.17 33.25
N GLN A 83 11.35 42.88 32.34
CA GLN A 83 12.70 43.37 32.56
C GLN A 83 12.88 44.79 32.01
N ALA A 84 13.45 45.69 32.81
CA ALA A 84 13.94 46.97 32.33
C ALA A 84 15.27 46.76 31.60
N VAL A 85 15.36 47.27 30.37
CA VAL A 85 16.48 47.00 29.46
C VAL A 85 17.41 48.21 29.33
N ARG A 86 16.84 49.41 29.24
CA ARG A 86 17.61 50.67 29.17
C ARG A 86 16.86 51.78 29.89
N ALA A 87 17.63 52.65 30.55
CA ALA A 87 17.15 53.86 31.21
C ALA A 87 18.07 55.03 30.82
N GLU A 88 17.53 56.01 30.10
CA GLU A 88 18.24 57.24 29.74
C GLU A 88 17.40 58.44 30.14
N GLY A 89 17.87 59.18 31.15
CA GLY A 89 17.10 60.29 31.72
C GLY A 89 15.77 59.82 32.31
N ASP A 90 14.68 60.37 31.78
CA ASP A 90 13.28 60.09 32.10
C ASP A 90 12.63 59.02 31.20
N SER A 91 13.33 58.57 30.15
CA SER A 91 12.85 57.55 29.23
C SER A 91 13.29 56.13 29.62
N TYR A 92 12.34 55.18 29.58
CA TYR A 92 12.59 53.77 29.91
C TYR A 92 12.13 52.82 28.80
N ILE A 93 12.91 51.76 28.60
CA ILE A 93 12.58 50.62 27.75
C ILE A 93 12.39 49.40 28.64
N ILE A 94 11.19 48.82 28.60
CA ILE A 94 10.81 47.65 29.39
C ILE A 94 10.26 46.59 28.46
N VAL A 95 10.58 45.33 28.74
CA VAL A 95 10.12 44.20 27.95
C VAL A 95 9.26 43.26 28.79
N PHE A 96 8.18 42.75 28.21
CA PHE A 96 7.26 41.79 28.80
C PHE A 96 7.06 40.58 27.88
N LEU A 97 6.67 39.44 28.48
CA LEU A 97 6.26 38.26 27.72
C LEU A 97 4.80 38.31 27.22
N LYS A 98 3.92 39.06 27.91
CA LYS A 98 2.47 39.11 27.61
C LYS A 98 1.98 40.54 27.37
N PRO A 99 1.13 40.78 26.33
CA PRO A 99 0.52 42.08 26.08
C PRO A 99 -0.28 42.63 27.26
N GLY A 100 -1.05 41.77 27.93
CA GLY A 100 -1.85 42.14 29.09
C GLY A 100 -1.01 42.71 30.24
N ASP A 101 0.14 42.11 30.54
CA ASP A 101 1.02 42.53 31.63
C ASP A 101 1.61 43.93 31.37
N ALA A 102 2.04 44.19 30.13
CA ALA A 102 2.55 45.50 29.71
C ALA A 102 1.48 46.60 29.85
N ILE A 103 0.23 46.28 29.49
CA ILE A 103 -0.91 47.21 29.62
C ILE A 103 -1.25 47.46 31.10
N ILE A 104 -1.31 46.41 31.93
CA ILE A 104 -1.56 46.55 33.38
C ILE A 104 -0.46 47.40 34.03
N PHE A 105 0.80 47.15 33.69
CA PHE A 105 1.93 47.93 34.17
C PHE A 105 1.78 49.41 33.83
N ALA A 106 1.50 49.73 32.55
CA ALA A 106 1.33 51.10 32.10
C ALA A 106 0.18 51.83 32.81
N LEU A 107 -0.97 51.16 32.97
CA LEU A 107 -2.14 51.70 33.67
C LEU A 107 -1.84 52.01 35.14
N ARG A 108 -1.14 51.10 35.84
CA ARG A 108 -0.78 51.28 37.25
C ARG A 108 0.18 52.44 37.46
N VAL A 109 1.22 52.57 36.63
CA VAL A 109 2.16 53.70 36.70
C VAL A 109 1.44 55.02 36.44
N GLN A 110 0.54 55.05 35.45
CA GLN A 110 -0.26 56.24 35.16
C GLN A 110 -1.18 56.63 36.33
N ALA A 111 -1.78 55.65 37.02
CA ALA A 111 -2.59 55.90 38.21
C ALA A 111 -1.76 56.48 39.36
N ILE A 112 -0.58 55.91 39.65
CA ILE A 112 0.33 56.42 40.69
C ILE A 112 0.79 57.85 40.38
N HIS A 113 1.14 58.16 39.12
CA HIS A 113 1.49 59.52 38.70
C HIS A 113 0.34 60.51 38.90
N ARG A 114 -0.89 60.09 38.63
CA ARG A 114 -2.09 60.91 38.83
C ARG A 114 -2.34 61.19 40.32
N GLU A 115 -2.25 60.17 41.16
CA GLU A 115 -2.42 60.32 42.61
C GLU A 115 -1.34 61.21 43.22
N ALA A 116 -0.07 61.01 42.84
CA ALA A 116 1.05 61.83 43.29
C ALA A 116 0.84 63.33 43.00
N ARG A 117 0.25 63.68 41.84
CA ARG A 117 -0.09 65.08 41.51
C ARG A 117 -1.18 65.69 42.39
N THR A 118 -2.11 64.88 42.88
CA THR A 118 -3.28 65.35 43.63
C THR A 118 -3.04 65.48 45.14
N GLY A 119 -1.90 65.01 45.66
CA GLY A 119 -1.52 65.17 47.08
C GLY A 119 -2.26 64.28 48.07
N ASN A 120 -3.20 63.44 47.63
CA ASN A 120 -3.88 62.44 48.47
C ASN A 120 -2.97 61.22 48.68
N VAL A 121 -2.04 61.29 49.64
CA VAL A 121 -1.10 60.18 49.95
C VAL A 121 -1.61 59.29 51.11
N GLU A 122 -2.71 59.66 51.78
CA GLU A 122 -3.16 58.96 53.00
C GLU A 122 -4.12 57.78 52.77
N ASP A 123 -4.71 57.62 51.58
CA ASP A 123 -5.76 56.60 51.32
C ASP A 123 -5.32 55.43 50.40
N LEU A 124 -4.03 55.11 50.37
CA LEU A 124 -3.51 53.95 49.63
C LEU A 124 -3.27 52.76 50.57
N SER A 125 -4.37 52.17 51.04
CA SER A 125 -4.35 50.94 51.84
C SER A 125 -4.00 49.72 50.96
N GLU A 126 -2.70 49.43 50.81
CA GLU A 126 -2.06 48.10 50.63
C GLU A 126 -0.67 48.26 49.94
N ASP A 127 0.24 47.28 50.15
CA ASP A 127 1.66 47.24 49.73
C ASP A 127 1.94 47.44 48.22
N MET A 128 0.91 47.64 47.39
CA MET A 128 1.03 47.88 45.94
C MET A 128 1.12 49.34 45.52
N PHE A 129 0.57 50.24 46.31
CA PHE A 129 0.46 51.67 46.00
C PHE A 129 1.17 52.55 47.04
N ARG A 130 1.80 51.95 48.07
CA ARG A 130 2.69 52.69 48.97
C ARG A 130 3.84 53.29 48.18
N LEU A 131 3.79 54.62 48.03
CA LEU A 131 4.91 55.39 47.53
C LEU A 131 6.14 55.05 48.41
N PRO A 132 7.26 54.60 47.83
CA PRO A 132 8.49 54.32 48.59
C PRO A 132 8.96 55.60 49.27
N ASP A 133 9.41 55.56 50.54
CA ASP A 133 9.80 56.72 51.36
C ASP A 133 10.39 57.88 50.53
N ILE A 134 9.53 58.84 50.16
CA ILE A 134 9.91 59.96 49.29
C ILE A 134 10.44 61.08 50.20
N PRO A 135 11.64 61.64 49.95
CA PRO A 135 12.08 62.84 50.67
C PRO A 135 11.06 63.98 50.46
N PRO A 136 10.89 64.92 51.42
CA PRO A 136 9.79 65.88 51.38
C PRO A 136 9.86 66.77 50.12
N LEU A 137 9.01 66.44 49.15
CA LEU A 137 8.88 67.07 47.82
C LEU A 137 7.51 67.76 47.67
N SER A 138 6.84 68.07 48.79
CA SER A 138 5.42 68.43 48.85
C SER A 138 4.99 69.57 47.91
N ASN A 139 5.86 70.53 47.62
CA ASN A 139 5.52 71.66 46.74
C ASN A 139 5.71 71.38 45.24
N ASP A 140 6.50 70.37 44.85
CA ASP A 140 6.84 70.09 43.44
C ASP A 140 6.03 68.92 42.84
N LEU A 141 5.34 68.10 43.67
CA LEU A 141 4.58 66.92 43.21
C LEU A 141 3.41 67.26 42.27
N SER A 142 2.73 68.39 42.50
CA SER A 142 1.68 68.88 41.61
C SER A 142 2.20 69.19 40.19
N ARG A 143 3.52 69.38 40.05
CA ARG A 143 4.22 69.62 38.79
C ARG A 143 4.80 68.36 38.16
N LEU A 144 4.53 67.16 38.70
CA LEU A 144 5.00 65.90 38.11
C LEU A 144 4.37 65.71 36.71
N PRO A 145 5.16 65.69 35.63
CA PRO A 145 4.61 65.57 34.27
C PRO A 145 3.81 64.30 34.05
N GLU A 146 2.92 64.35 33.05
CA GLU A 146 2.09 63.22 32.68
C GLU A 146 2.90 62.10 32.02
N PHE A 147 2.55 60.87 32.36
CA PHE A 147 3.17 59.68 31.84
C PHE A 147 2.59 59.34 30.46
N ARG A 148 3.46 59.04 29.49
CA ARG A 148 3.05 58.58 28.16
C ARG A 148 3.76 57.29 27.78
N VAL A 149 3.04 56.42 27.07
CA VAL A 149 3.51 55.06 26.79
C VAL A 149 3.24 54.66 25.34
N GLY A 150 4.19 53.96 24.74
CA GLY A 150 4.02 53.23 23.49
C GLY A 150 4.34 51.75 23.65
N ILE A 151 3.48 50.87 23.16
CA ILE A 151 3.63 49.42 23.29
C ILE A 151 3.51 48.72 21.93
N HIS A 152 4.48 47.86 21.61
CA HIS A 152 4.48 47.07 20.38
C HIS A 152 4.95 45.63 20.63
N MET A 153 4.45 44.71 19.80
CA MET A 153 4.89 43.32 19.79
C MET A 153 5.87 43.11 18.62
N GLY A 154 7.03 42.51 18.90
CA GLY A 154 8.00 42.20 17.85
C GLY A 154 9.12 41.29 18.30
N THR A 155 9.83 40.72 17.33
CA THR A 155 11.07 39.97 17.58
C THR A 155 12.21 40.93 17.87
N ILE A 156 12.99 40.64 18.90
CA ILE A 156 14.19 41.39 19.28
C ILE A 156 15.43 40.65 18.76
N ILE A 157 16.42 41.40 18.27
CA ILE A 157 17.77 40.90 18.02
C ILE A 157 18.63 41.45 19.16
N GLU A 158 19.23 40.55 19.95
CA GLU A 158 20.14 40.91 21.04
C GLU A 158 21.52 41.20 20.46
N GLU A 159 22.08 42.39 20.74
CA GLU A 159 23.50 42.69 20.53
C GLU A 159 24.22 42.59 21.88
N ASP A 160 25.34 41.87 21.92
CA ASP A 160 26.30 41.97 23.03
C ASP A 160 26.75 43.44 23.14
N GLY A 161 26.22 44.16 24.12
CA GLY A 161 26.62 45.54 24.38
C GLY A 161 28.10 45.65 24.76
N LEU A 162 28.67 46.86 24.66
CA LEU A 162 30.05 47.23 25.01
C LEU A 162 30.46 46.98 26.50
N GLY A 163 29.70 46.18 27.25
CA GLY A 163 30.01 45.71 28.62
C GLY A 163 30.52 44.27 28.73
N GLY A 164 30.69 43.54 27.61
CA GLY A 164 31.19 42.17 27.61
C GLY A 164 30.15 41.10 28.00
N PRO A 165 30.47 39.80 27.83
CA PRO A 165 29.52 38.71 28.02
C PRO A 165 29.38 38.37 29.51
N GLY A 166 28.17 38.42 30.07
CA GLY A 166 27.91 37.80 31.37
C GLY A 166 26.76 38.40 32.18
N ILE A 167 25.57 37.82 32.05
CA ILE A 167 24.73 37.23 33.11
C ILE A 167 23.58 36.50 32.37
N PRO A 168 23.41 35.17 32.52
CA PRO A 168 22.29 34.44 31.94
C PRO A 168 20.95 35.01 32.41
N GLY A 169 20.02 35.28 31.49
CA GLY A 169 18.66 35.72 31.80
C GLY A 169 18.42 37.24 31.84
N LYS A 170 19.39 38.07 31.42
CA LYS A 170 19.26 39.52 31.39
C LYS A 170 19.41 40.05 29.95
N ILE A 171 18.32 40.57 29.38
CA ILE A 171 18.28 41.12 28.01
C ILE A 171 19.18 42.37 27.91
N GLY A 172 20.09 42.40 26.91
CA GLY A 172 20.96 43.53 26.54
C GLY A 172 20.27 44.68 25.76
N ASP A 173 21.03 45.62 25.17
CA ASP A 173 20.46 46.78 24.44
C ASP A 173 19.66 46.32 23.21
N ILE A 174 18.44 46.85 23.04
CA ILE A 174 17.50 46.41 22.00
C ILE A 174 17.57 47.37 20.83
N LYS A 175 18.09 46.89 19.70
CA LYS A 175 18.11 47.64 18.43
C LYS A 175 17.32 46.92 17.36
N GLY A 176 16.76 47.71 16.44
CA GLY A 176 16.09 47.20 15.26
C GLY A 176 14.69 47.80 15.07
N ILE A 177 14.08 47.40 13.95
CA ILE A 177 12.83 48.00 13.46
C ILE A 177 11.68 47.96 14.47
N GLN A 178 11.65 46.97 15.36
CA GLN A 178 10.58 46.81 16.36
C GLN A 178 10.75 47.78 17.53
N ALA A 179 11.98 47.99 18.01
CA ALA A 179 12.30 49.00 19.03
C ALA A 179 11.99 50.42 18.49
N ASP A 180 12.46 50.70 17.28
CA ASP A 180 12.17 51.93 16.54
C ASP A 180 10.66 52.17 16.37
N THR A 181 9.90 51.12 16.06
CA THR A 181 8.44 51.22 15.91
C THR A 181 7.80 51.56 17.25
N THR A 182 8.22 50.92 18.34
CA THR A 182 7.70 51.16 19.70
C THR A 182 7.95 52.61 20.13
N ALA A 183 9.17 53.10 19.94
CA ALA A 183 9.53 54.49 20.21
C ALA A 183 8.67 55.48 19.40
N ARG A 184 8.37 55.15 18.14
CA ARG A 184 7.51 55.97 17.27
C ARG A 184 6.04 55.94 17.71
N ILE A 185 5.54 54.81 18.23
CA ILE A 185 4.20 54.72 18.84
C ILE A 185 4.15 55.60 20.10
N MET A 186 5.15 55.50 20.99
CA MET A 186 5.22 56.36 22.18
C MET A 186 5.29 57.84 21.79
N GLY A 187 6.06 58.19 20.75
CA GLY A 187 6.17 59.56 20.25
C GLY A 187 4.87 60.12 19.62
N LEU A 188 3.86 59.29 19.38
CA LEU A 188 2.50 59.75 19.02
C LEU A 188 1.65 60.09 20.25
N ALA A 189 1.99 59.53 21.42
CA ALA A 189 1.21 59.69 22.64
C ALA A 189 1.43 61.09 23.24
N GLN A 190 0.33 61.74 23.60
CA GLN A 190 0.38 62.89 24.52
C GLN A 190 0.45 62.41 25.98
N GLY A 191 0.62 63.35 26.91
CA GLY A 191 0.50 63.09 28.34
C GLY A 191 -0.79 62.32 28.67
N GLY A 192 -0.66 61.29 29.51
CA GLY A 192 -1.79 60.47 29.96
C GLY A 192 -2.29 59.45 28.93
N GLN A 193 -1.60 59.24 27.80
CA GLN A 193 -1.98 58.22 26.83
C GLN A 193 -1.08 56.99 26.86
N ILE A 194 -1.73 55.83 26.78
CA ILE A 194 -1.09 54.54 26.52
C ILE A 194 -1.51 54.10 25.13
N LEU A 195 -0.60 54.26 24.16
CA LEU A 195 -0.81 53.83 22.79
C LEU A 195 -0.17 52.47 22.55
N CYS A 196 -0.86 51.62 21.79
CA CYS A 196 -0.33 50.31 21.42
C CYS A 196 -0.67 49.94 19.97
N SER A 197 0.07 48.98 19.43
CA SER A 197 -0.26 48.41 18.13
C SER A 197 -1.47 47.47 18.21
N LEU A 198 -2.26 47.39 17.14
CA LEU A 198 -3.47 46.56 17.07
C LEU A 198 -3.30 45.10 17.57
N PRO A 199 -2.21 44.36 17.26
CA PRO A 199 -2.03 43.01 17.81
C PRO A 199 -1.93 42.98 19.34
N VAL A 200 -1.23 43.95 19.95
CA VAL A 200 -1.14 44.09 21.42
C VAL A 200 -2.51 44.43 21.99
N PHE A 201 -3.24 45.32 21.32
CA PHE A 201 -4.58 45.74 21.71
C PHE A 201 -5.58 44.58 21.71
N ASP A 202 -5.66 43.82 20.61
CA ASP A 202 -6.63 42.73 20.47
C ASP A 202 -6.37 41.61 21.48
N ASP A 203 -5.10 41.24 21.69
CA ASP A 203 -4.71 40.23 22.67
C ASP A 203 -5.00 40.68 24.12
N ALA A 204 -4.54 41.87 24.51
CA ALA A 204 -4.76 42.40 25.85
C ALA A 204 -6.25 42.61 26.14
N ARG A 205 -7.04 43.05 25.15
CA ARG A 205 -8.48 43.24 25.31
C ARG A 205 -9.21 41.94 25.55
N HIS A 206 -8.78 40.87 24.87
CA HIS A 206 -9.32 39.53 25.11
C HIS A 206 -8.95 39.04 26.52
N ALA A 207 -7.69 39.18 26.91
CA ALA A 207 -7.18 38.71 28.21
C ALA A 207 -7.80 39.44 29.42
N LEU A 208 -8.08 40.74 29.28
CA LEU A 208 -8.59 41.59 30.37
C LEU A 208 -10.13 41.72 30.35
N ARG A 209 -10.83 41.02 29.45
CA ARG A 209 -12.29 41.09 29.34
C ARG A 209 -12.94 40.56 30.62
N GLY A 210 -13.68 41.42 31.33
CA GLY A 210 -14.41 41.05 32.54
C GLY A 210 -13.55 41.05 33.82
N CYS A 211 -12.24 41.28 33.70
CA CYS A 211 -11.34 41.42 34.84
C CYS A 211 -11.47 42.82 35.44
N LYS A 212 -11.81 42.90 36.74
CA LYS A 212 -11.69 44.15 37.51
C LYS A 212 -10.27 44.24 38.06
N LEU A 213 -9.53 45.26 37.66
CA LEU A 213 -8.19 45.52 38.18
C LEU A 213 -8.32 46.41 39.42
N GLU A 214 -7.91 45.90 40.58
CA GLU A 214 -7.92 46.64 41.84
C GLU A 214 -7.11 47.94 41.73
N GLY A 215 -7.65 49.04 42.26
CA GLY A 215 -7.05 50.38 42.20
C GLY A 215 -7.23 51.13 40.87
N LEU A 216 -7.89 50.54 39.87
CA LEU A 216 -8.16 51.17 38.57
C LEU A 216 -9.66 51.25 38.29
N GLY A 217 -10.10 52.33 37.63
CA GLY A 217 -11.46 52.47 37.13
C GLY A 217 -11.76 51.61 35.90
N ASP A 218 -12.98 51.71 35.37
CA ASP A 218 -13.40 50.98 34.17
C ASP A 218 -12.47 51.28 32.97
N LEU A 219 -12.00 50.23 32.31
CA LEU A 219 -11.12 50.37 31.14
C LEU A 219 -11.91 50.72 29.87
N GLY A 220 -11.40 51.69 29.13
CA GLY A 220 -11.79 52.06 27.77
C GLY A 220 -10.78 51.53 26.76
N TRP A 221 -11.27 51.20 25.57
CA TRP A 221 -10.52 50.55 24.49
C TRP A 221 -10.91 51.22 23.17
N GLU A 222 -10.00 52.01 22.60
CA GLU A 222 -10.26 52.81 21.40
C GLU A 222 -9.28 52.49 20.27
N GLN A 223 -9.75 52.49 19.02
CA GLN A 223 -8.88 52.29 17.85
C GLN A 223 -8.80 53.57 17.04
N HIS A 224 -7.60 54.16 16.95
CA HIS A 224 -7.38 55.47 16.32
C HIS A 224 -7.16 55.40 14.80
N GLY A 225 -7.02 54.20 14.26
CA GLY A 225 -6.85 53.93 12.83
C GLY A 225 -5.42 53.60 12.44
N LEU A 226 -5.14 53.65 11.13
CA LEU A 226 -3.85 53.24 10.56
C LEU A 226 -2.88 54.41 10.49
N TYR A 227 -1.63 54.19 10.88
CA TYR A 227 -0.53 55.16 10.82
C TYR A 227 0.62 54.60 10.00
N ARG A 228 1.20 55.43 9.14
CA ARG A 228 2.41 55.13 8.39
C ARG A 228 3.58 55.45 9.28
N ILE A 229 4.16 54.40 9.85
CA ILE A 229 5.36 54.51 10.65
C ILE A 229 6.56 54.46 9.71
N LYS A 230 7.46 55.45 9.79
CA LYS A 230 8.71 55.49 9.02
C LYS A 230 9.43 54.14 9.16
N GLY A 231 10.07 53.65 8.10
CA GLY A 231 10.82 52.39 8.12
C GLY A 231 9.98 51.10 8.05
N ARG A 232 8.65 51.16 8.07
CA ARG A 232 7.77 49.99 7.82
C ARG A 232 7.11 50.06 6.44
N GLU A 233 6.95 48.91 5.79
CA GLU A 233 6.30 48.80 4.48
C GLU A 233 4.77 48.97 4.55
N HIS A 234 4.14 48.52 5.64
CA HIS A 234 2.68 48.54 5.81
C HIS A 234 2.27 49.45 6.97
N PRO A 235 1.16 50.21 6.85
CA PRO A 235 0.60 50.99 7.94
C PRO A 235 0.27 50.12 9.15
N LEU A 236 0.48 50.66 10.35
CA LEU A 236 0.24 49.99 11.62
C LEU A 236 -1.04 50.54 12.26
N GLY A 237 -1.92 49.67 12.75
CA GLY A 237 -3.08 50.09 13.54
C GLY A 237 -2.64 50.59 14.90
N ILE A 238 -3.00 51.84 15.22
CA ILE A 238 -2.73 52.46 16.52
C ILE A 238 -4.01 52.46 17.34
N CYS A 239 -3.91 52.01 18.57
CA CYS A 239 -5.01 51.87 19.51
C CYS A 239 -4.62 52.48 20.86
N GLU A 240 -5.61 52.82 21.66
CA GLU A 240 -5.45 53.40 23.00
C GLU A 240 -6.20 52.57 24.04
N VAL A 241 -5.55 52.35 25.17
CA VAL A 241 -6.13 51.68 26.34
C VAL A 241 -5.96 52.58 27.54
N GLY A 242 -7.00 52.77 28.34
CA GLY A 242 -6.94 53.69 29.47
C GLY A 242 -8.15 53.60 30.39
N GLU A 243 -8.12 54.25 31.55
CA GLU A 243 -9.30 54.38 32.41
C GLU A 243 -10.29 55.38 31.79
N LYS A 244 -11.57 54.99 31.61
CA LYS A 244 -12.60 55.78 30.90
C LYS A 244 -12.76 57.22 31.38
N ARG A 245 -12.47 57.50 32.66
CA ARG A 245 -12.64 58.82 33.28
C ARG A 245 -11.33 59.60 33.43
N ALA A 246 -10.19 59.04 33.01
CA ALA A 246 -8.88 59.66 33.20
C ALA A 246 -8.03 59.68 31.92
N ALA A 247 -8.18 58.71 31.01
CA ALA A 247 -7.42 58.70 29.77
C ALA A 247 -8.06 59.63 28.71
N PRO A 248 -7.24 60.34 27.90
CA PRO A 248 -7.75 61.32 26.93
C PRO A 248 -8.62 60.74 25.81
N PHE A 249 -8.37 59.50 25.35
CA PHE A 249 -9.01 58.89 24.18
C PHE A 249 -9.01 59.79 22.93
N LYS A 250 -8.01 60.67 22.82
CA LYS A 250 -7.87 61.65 21.74
C LYS A 250 -7.00 61.07 20.63
N LYS A 251 -7.52 61.07 19.40
CA LYS A 251 -6.78 60.58 18.23
C LYS A 251 -5.44 61.32 18.05
N PRO A 252 -4.30 60.61 17.94
CA PRO A 252 -2.99 61.23 17.72
C PRO A 252 -2.91 61.99 16.38
N ALA A 253 -2.42 63.23 16.40
CA ALA A 253 -2.34 64.08 15.20
C ALA A 253 -1.27 63.62 14.18
N GLY A 254 -0.28 62.83 14.62
CA GLY A 254 0.88 62.43 13.81
C GLY A 254 2.10 63.33 13.98
N ASN A 255 3.25 62.87 13.49
CA ASN A 255 4.52 63.58 13.45
C ASN A 255 5.38 63.10 12.25
N GLN A 256 6.55 63.71 12.02
CA GLN A 256 7.44 63.38 10.88
C GLN A 256 7.90 61.91 10.80
N LYS A 257 7.75 61.14 11.88
CA LYS A 257 8.14 59.71 11.96
C LYS A 257 6.94 58.77 11.92
N ALA A 258 5.73 59.29 12.12
CA ALA A 258 4.50 58.52 12.19
C ALA A 258 3.31 59.41 11.80
N GLU A 259 2.79 59.22 10.59
CA GLU A 259 1.69 60.04 10.07
C GLU A 259 0.40 59.22 9.99
N PRO A 260 -0.76 59.77 10.36
CA PRO A 260 -2.03 59.10 10.13
C PRO A 260 -2.21 58.82 8.63
N VAL A 261 -2.50 57.57 8.29
CA VAL A 261 -2.84 57.19 6.92
C VAL A 261 -4.32 57.45 6.75
N PHE A 262 -4.60 58.57 6.09
CA PHE A 262 -5.88 58.79 5.47
C PHE A 262 -5.88 58.05 4.15
N PHE A 263 -6.64 56.96 4.06
CA PHE A 263 -6.95 56.41 2.75
C PHE A 263 -7.87 57.42 2.08
N GLY A 264 -7.33 58.16 1.10
CA GLY A 264 -8.11 59.10 0.29
C GLY A 264 -9.39 58.41 -0.18
N ASP A 265 -10.52 59.02 0.17
CA ASP A 265 -11.90 58.47 0.18
C ASP A 265 -12.24 57.61 1.41
N ASP A 266 -12.26 58.25 2.57
CA ASP A 266 -12.71 57.69 3.85
C ASP A 266 -14.18 57.26 3.76
N VAL A 267 -14.31 55.97 3.53
CA VAL A 267 -15.44 55.14 3.94
C VAL A 267 -15.54 55.22 5.47
N SER A 268 -16.28 56.22 5.95
CA SER A 268 -16.97 56.23 7.24
C SER A 268 -16.23 55.75 8.50
N GLY A 269 -14.90 55.89 8.65
CA GLY A 269 -14.20 55.59 9.92
C GLY A 269 -14.46 54.18 10.50
N TRP A 270 -15.04 53.28 9.71
CA TRP A 270 -15.53 51.99 10.13
C TRP A 270 -14.72 50.90 9.43
N HIS A 271 -14.15 50.00 10.22
CA HIS A 271 -13.47 48.80 9.76
C HIS A 271 -14.12 47.58 10.42
N PRO A 272 -14.11 46.41 9.77
CA PRO A 272 -14.58 45.18 10.41
C PRO A 272 -13.66 44.83 11.60
N ALA A 273 -14.27 44.40 12.70
CA ALA A 273 -13.60 43.95 13.91
C ALA A 273 -14.53 42.99 14.67
N MET A 274 -13.96 42.16 15.56
CA MET A 274 -14.75 41.22 16.35
C MET A 274 -15.83 41.95 17.17
N ASP A 275 -17.05 41.39 17.16
CA ASP A 275 -18.27 41.94 17.77
C ASP A 275 -18.70 43.34 17.27
N LYS A 276 -18.07 43.87 16.22
CA LYS A 276 -18.46 45.15 15.61
C LYS A 276 -19.63 44.94 14.65
N ALA A 277 -20.65 45.79 14.77
CA ALA A 277 -21.81 45.76 13.89
C ALA A 277 -21.51 46.43 12.54
N LEU A 278 -22.01 45.84 11.46
CA LEU A 278 -21.96 46.42 10.13
C LEU A 278 -22.98 47.58 10.03
N PRO A 279 -22.56 48.83 9.74
CA PRO A 279 -23.43 49.99 9.80
C PRO A 279 -24.64 49.86 8.89
N GLY A 280 -25.81 50.27 9.38
CA GLY A 280 -27.06 50.20 8.62
C GLY A 280 -27.63 48.78 8.45
N THR A 281 -27.02 47.77 9.09
CA THR A 281 -27.48 46.38 9.02
C THR A 281 -27.57 45.72 10.40
N ASN A 282 -28.17 44.53 10.46
CA ASN A 282 -28.26 43.72 11.66
C ASN A 282 -27.14 42.67 11.77
N TRP A 283 -26.06 42.80 11.00
CA TRP A 283 -24.95 41.85 11.02
C TRP A 283 -23.89 42.25 12.04
N ILE A 284 -23.45 41.28 12.85
CA ILE A 284 -22.34 41.42 13.79
C ILE A 284 -21.19 40.54 13.34
N MET A 285 -20.01 41.12 13.15
CA MET A 285 -18.79 40.40 12.82
C MET A 285 -18.38 39.49 14.00
N LYS A 286 -18.14 38.21 13.74
CA LYS A 286 -17.76 37.24 14.77
C LYS A 286 -16.33 36.75 14.63
N GLU A 287 -15.93 36.37 13.42
CA GLU A 287 -14.63 35.75 13.20
C GLU A 287 -14.03 36.24 11.88
N LYS A 288 -12.72 36.54 11.89
CA LYS A 288 -11.97 36.79 10.66
C LYS A 288 -11.59 35.45 10.03
N LEU A 289 -12.22 35.10 8.91
CA LEU A 289 -11.95 33.85 8.20
C LEU A 289 -10.68 33.91 7.33
N GLY A 290 -10.21 35.12 7.00
CA GLY A 290 -8.94 35.30 6.29
C GLY A 290 -8.81 36.64 5.58
N GLU A 291 -7.82 36.73 4.71
CA GLU A 291 -7.60 37.87 3.82
C GLU A 291 -7.72 37.44 2.37
N SER A 292 -8.45 38.24 1.60
CA SER A 292 -8.56 38.11 0.16
C SER A 292 -7.69 39.16 -0.51
N ARG A 293 -7.48 39.00 -1.82
CA ARG A 293 -6.78 40.01 -2.65
C ARG A 293 -7.37 41.42 -2.57
N PHE A 294 -8.63 41.59 -2.12
CA PHE A 294 -9.34 42.88 -2.04
C PHE A 294 -9.44 43.46 -0.62
N GLY A 295 -9.20 42.65 0.40
CA GLY A 295 -9.39 43.02 1.80
C GLY A 295 -9.81 41.83 2.65
N GLN A 296 -10.48 42.08 3.77
CA GLN A 296 -10.70 41.07 4.80
C GLN A 296 -11.98 40.24 4.57
N VAL A 297 -11.94 38.96 4.94
CA VAL A 297 -13.09 38.05 4.90
C VAL A 297 -13.52 37.74 6.32
N TRP A 298 -14.79 37.98 6.63
CA TRP A 298 -15.35 37.85 7.97
C TRP A 298 -16.61 36.98 7.97
N LEU A 299 -16.74 36.13 8.98
CA LEU A 299 -17.99 35.50 9.36
C LEU A 299 -18.80 36.49 10.20
N ALA A 300 -20.06 36.68 9.83
CA ALA A 300 -21.00 37.50 10.58
C ALA A 300 -22.24 36.69 10.96
N HIS A 301 -22.83 37.03 12.11
CA HIS A 301 -24.11 36.50 12.55
C HIS A 301 -25.14 37.61 12.53
N HIS A 302 -26.36 37.27 12.12
CA HIS A 302 -27.47 38.19 12.14
C HIS A 302 -27.98 38.34 13.59
N ARG A 303 -28.31 39.56 14.01
CA ARG A 303 -28.74 39.85 15.40
C ARG A 303 -30.02 39.13 15.81
N THR A 304 -30.95 38.97 14.87
CA THR A 304 -32.30 38.46 15.14
C THR A 304 -32.62 37.16 14.43
N LEU A 305 -31.76 36.71 13.51
CA LEU A 305 -31.96 35.48 12.75
C LEU A 305 -30.82 34.54 13.11
N GLU A 306 -31.08 33.24 13.23
CA GLU A 306 -30.05 32.21 13.42
C GLU A 306 -29.27 31.94 12.11
N SER A 307 -29.02 32.98 11.32
CA SER A 307 -28.34 32.90 10.03
C SER A 307 -26.93 33.48 10.14
N SER A 308 -25.97 32.77 9.57
CA SER A 308 -24.59 33.23 9.41
C SER A 308 -24.30 33.54 7.95
N SER A 309 -23.48 34.56 7.70
CA SER A 309 -23.06 34.95 6.34
C SER A 309 -21.59 35.34 6.34
N VAL A 310 -20.97 35.25 5.17
CA VAL A 310 -19.58 35.63 4.96
C VAL A 310 -19.53 36.96 4.23
N PHE A 311 -18.77 37.91 4.78
CA PHE A 311 -18.57 39.24 4.22
C PHE A 311 -17.13 39.39 3.75
N LYS A 312 -16.95 39.62 2.45
CA LYS A 312 -15.66 39.94 1.83
C LYS A 312 -15.56 41.44 1.61
N PHE A 313 -14.87 42.14 2.51
CA PHE A 313 -14.71 43.58 2.45
C PHE A 313 -13.60 44.01 1.48
N CYS A 314 -13.87 45.05 0.70
CA CYS A 314 -12.88 45.72 -0.13
C CYS A 314 -12.39 46.98 0.60
N VAL A 315 -11.15 46.94 1.09
CA VAL A 315 -10.59 47.98 1.96
C VAL A 315 -9.98 49.14 1.15
N HIS A 316 -9.69 48.92 -0.14
CA HIS A 316 -9.09 49.94 -1.01
C HIS A 316 -9.99 50.27 -2.20
N LYS A 317 -10.23 51.57 -2.45
CA LYS A 317 -11.01 52.04 -3.59
C LYS A 317 -10.46 51.56 -4.94
N SER A 318 -9.12 51.48 -5.07
CA SER A 318 -8.43 50.95 -6.27
C SER A 318 -8.76 49.48 -6.57
N LYS A 319 -9.24 48.72 -5.58
CA LYS A 319 -9.60 47.30 -5.71
C LYS A 319 -11.09 47.05 -5.96
N ILE A 320 -11.94 48.08 -5.88
CA ILE A 320 -13.40 47.98 -6.15
C ILE A 320 -13.66 47.47 -7.57
N ARG A 321 -12.85 47.86 -8.55
CA ARG A 321 -12.97 47.36 -9.94
C ARG A 321 -12.96 45.83 -10.02
N HIS A 322 -12.19 45.16 -9.16
CA HIS A 322 -12.11 43.71 -9.14
C HIS A 322 -13.27 43.06 -8.37
N LEU A 323 -13.78 43.73 -7.33
CA LEU A 323 -15.03 43.35 -6.66
C LEU A 323 -16.19 43.36 -7.68
N ASN A 324 -16.29 44.46 -8.44
CA ASN A 324 -17.29 44.61 -9.50
C ASN A 324 -17.10 43.57 -10.61
N ALA A 325 -15.87 43.25 -11.00
CA ALA A 325 -15.59 42.20 -11.97
C ALA A 325 -16.08 40.81 -11.50
N GLU A 326 -15.89 40.46 -10.22
CA GLU A 326 -16.36 39.21 -9.63
C GLU A 326 -17.90 39.15 -9.60
N VAL A 327 -18.55 40.24 -9.20
CA VAL A 327 -20.03 40.36 -9.19
C VAL A 327 -20.59 40.28 -10.61
N ASN A 328 -19.98 40.96 -11.58
CA ASN A 328 -20.42 40.94 -12.98
C ASN A 328 -20.25 39.55 -13.61
N ALA A 329 -19.16 38.84 -13.29
CA ALA A 329 -18.97 37.46 -13.73
C ALA A 329 -20.03 36.52 -13.15
N PHE A 330 -20.39 36.69 -11.86
CA PHE A 330 -21.49 35.96 -11.22
C PHE A 330 -22.85 36.26 -11.85
N LYS A 331 -23.16 37.54 -12.13
CA LYS A 331 -24.39 37.95 -12.82
C LYS A 331 -24.49 37.34 -14.22
N ARG A 332 -23.42 37.42 -15.01
CA ARG A 332 -23.35 36.81 -16.36
C ARG A 332 -23.57 35.29 -16.32
N LEU A 333 -23.00 34.62 -15.32
CA LEU A 333 -23.21 33.18 -15.13
C LEU A 333 -24.65 32.87 -14.73
N THR A 334 -25.25 33.69 -13.86
CA THR A 334 -26.65 33.59 -13.44
C THR A 334 -27.60 33.77 -14.61
N GLU A 335 -27.41 34.80 -15.44
CA GLU A 335 -28.19 35.05 -16.67
C GLU A 335 -28.14 33.86 -17.64
N LYS A 336 -26.94 33.28 -17.84
CA LYS A 336 -26.78 32.14 -18.74
C LYS A 336 -27.27 30.81 -18.19
N THR A 337 -27.37 30.66 -16.87
CA THR A 337 -27.83 29.42 -16.21
C THR A 337 -29.31 29.45 -15.85
N GLY A 338 -29.91 30.63 -15.70
CA GLY A 338 -31.32 30.80 -15.33
C GLY A 338 -31.63 30.47 -13.86
N THR A 339 -30.60 30.37 -13.01
CA THR A 339 -30.71 29.95 -11.60
C THR A 339 -29.88 30.84 -10.70
N THR A 340 -30.45 31.31 -9.58
CA THR A 340 -29.79 32.17 -8.60
C THR A 340 -29.84 31.52 -7.21
N PRO A 341 -28.72 31.05 -6.64
CA PRO A 341 -27.38 31.02 -7.22
C PRO A 341 -27.20 29.89 -8.26
N PRO A 342 -26.25 30.00 -9.21
CA PRO A 342 -25.93 28.92 -10.13
C PRO A 342 -25.47 27.65 -9.38
N PRO A 343 -25.96 26.44 -9.74
CA PRO A 343 -25.60 25.21 -9.05
C PRO A 343 -24.08 24.96 -9.02
N GLY A 344 -23.55 24.65 -7.84
CA GLY A 344 -22.12 24.42 -7.62
C GLY A 344 -21.26 25.69 -7.55
N ILE A 345 -21.88 26.87 -7.53
CA ILE A 345 -21.21 28.17 -7.33
C ILE A 345 -21.71 28.77 -6.02
N LEU A 346 -20.80 29.39 -5.26
CA LEU A 346 -21.16 30.03 -4.00
C LEU A 346 -22.12 31.20 -4.25
N GLY A 347 -23.24 31.21 -3.54
CA GLY A 347 -24.27 32.21 -3.71
C GLY A 347 -23.87 33.56 -3.16
N ILE A 348 -23.98 34.58 -4.00
CA ILE A 348 -23.90 35.99 -3.60
C ILE A 348 -25.31 36.46 -3.25
N THR A 349 -25.50 36.89 -2.00
CA THR A 349 -26.80 37.34 -1.49
C THR A 349 -26.97 38.84 -1.66
N GLU A 350 -25.96 39.61 -1.26
CA GLU A 350 -25.98 41.07 -1.30
C GLU A 350 -24.60 41.62 -1.65
N THR A 351 -24.55 42.82 -2.21
CA THR A 351 -23.29 43.51 -2.52
C THR A 351 -23.44 44.99 -2.21
N SER A 352 -22.47 45.57 -1.51
CA SER A 352 -22.35 47.02 -1.36
C SER A 352 -21.13 47.49 -2.14
N HIS A 353 -21.33 48.19 -3.25
CA HIS A 353 -20.26 48.66 -4.14
C HIS A 353 -20.35 50.17 -4.45
N GLU A 354 -21.49 50.81 -4.16
CA GLU A 354 -21.72 52.25 -4.38
C GLU A 354 -21.37 53.09 -3.16
N LYS A 355 -21.85 52.65 -1.99
CA LYS A 355 -21.60 53.30 -0.70
C LYS A 355 -20.82 52.35 0.20
N PRO A 356 -20.02 52.90 1.11
CA PRO A 356 -19.13 52.05 1.83
C PRO A 356 -19.65 51.79 3.26
N PRO A 357 -19.26 50.69 3.94
CA PRO A 357 -18.22 49.73 3.56
C PRO A 357 -18.54 48.91 2.31
N TYR A 358 -17.53 48.72 1.46
CA TYR A 358 -17.68 47.95 0.22
C TYR A 358 -17.52 46.45 0.50
N TYR A 359 -18.49 45.62 0.13
CA TYR A 359 -18.44 44.18 0.41
C TYR A 359 -19.24 43.33 -0.57
N ILE A 360 -18.90 42.04 -0.62
CA ILE A 360 -19.77 40.97 -1.13
C ILE A 360 -20.22 40.14 0.07
N GLN A 361 -21.52 39.96 0.22
CA GLN A 361 -22.12 39.00 1.15
C GLN A 361 -22.42 37.70 0.42
N SER A 362 -21.90 36.60 0.96
CA SER A 362 -22.17 35.25 0.48
C SER A 362 -22.67 34.34 1.58
N GLU A 363 -23.27 33.22 1.19
CA GLU A 363 -23.64 32.15 2.12
C GLU A 363 -22.41 31.61 2.88
N TYR A 364 -22.64 31.12 4.10
CA TYR A 364 -21.63 30.46 4.91
C TYR A 364 -21.65 28.94 4.66
N MET A 365 -20.47 28.36 4.43
CA MET A 365 -20.28 26.92 4.23
C MET A 365 -19.48 26.35 5.40
N ALA A 366 -20.15 25.59 6.28
CA ALA A 366 -19.61 25.22 7.60
C ALA A 366 -18.39 24.30 7.56
N GLY A 367 -18.17 23.60 6.44
CA GLY A 367 -17.08 22.62 6.30
C GLY A 367 -15.74 23.23 5.88
N GLY A 368 -15.70 24.55 5.63
CA GLY A 368 -14.48 25.24 5.22
C GLY A 368 -14.06 24.91 3.78
N ASP A 369 -12.78 25.07 3.48
CA ASP A 369 -12.25 24.79 2.14
C ASP A 369 -11.88 23.31 1.94
N MET A 370 -11.97 22.86 0.70
CA MET A 370 -11.80 21.45 0.35
C MET A 370 -10.38 20.93 0.63
N LYS A 371 -9.35 21.78 0.60
CA LYS A 371 -7.99 21.37 0.95
C LYS A 371 -7.93 21.02 2.44
N GLN A 372 -8.38 21.91 3.31
CA GLN A 372 -8.45 21.67 4.75
C GLN A 372 -9.35 20.49 5.09
N TRP A 373 -10.47 20.35 4.39
CA TRP A 373 -11.38 19.23 4.59
C TRP A 373 -10.74 17.88 4.22
N LEU A 374 -9.99 17.83 3.11
CA LEU A 374 -9.24 16.64 2.70
C LEU A 374 -8.10 16.33 3.67
N GLU A 375 -7.43 17.33 4.25
CA GLU A 375 -6.41 17.13 5.30
C GLU A 375 -7.00 16.53 6.58
N ARG A 376 -8.18 16.99 7.01
CA ARG A 376 -8.82 16.54 8.25
C ARG A 376 -9.53 15.19 8.12
N LYS A 377 -10.24 14.97 7.02
CA LYS A 377 -11.13 13.80 6.82
C LYS A 377 -10.71 12.86 5.69
N GLY A 378 -9.60 13.14 4.99
CA GLY A 378 -9.22 12.44 3.75
C GLY A 378 -9.05 10.94 3.85
N GLN A 379 -8.83 10.38 5.05
CA GLN A 379 -8.67 8.94 5.26
C GLN A 379 -10.00 8.18 5.25
N ASP A 380 -11.10 8.80 5.68
CA ASP A 380 -12.39 8.15 5.93
C ASP A 380 -13.43 8.32 4.81
N ILE A 381 -13.06 8.98 3.70
CA ILE A 381 -13.99 9.25 2.60
C ILE A 381 -14.18 7.99 1.75
N SER A 382 -15.44 7.56 1.59
CA SER A 382 -15.79 6.46 0.70
C SER A 382 -15.48 6.79 -0.77
N PRO A 383 -15.12 5.81 -1.62
CA PRO A 383 -14.88 6.05 -3.04
C PRO A 383 -16.08 6.65 -3.78
N GLU A 384 -17.30 6.40 -3.31
CA GLU A 384 -18.52 6.98 -3.87
C GLU A 384 -18.61 8.49 -3.60
N ILE A 385 -18.37 8.90 -2.35
CA ILE A 385 -18.32 10.32 -1.98
C ILE A 385 -17.21 11.03 -2.74
N GLN A 386 -16.02 10.42 -2.88
CA GLN A 386 -14.93 10.98 -3.70
C GLN A 386 -15.36 11.22 -5.16
N ARG A 387 -16.03 10.24 -5.79
CA ARG A 387 -16.54 10.40 -7.16
C ARG A 387 -17.60 11.49 -7.25
N ASN A 388 -18.48 11.60 -6.25
CA ASN A 388 -19.49 12.64 -6.19
C ASN A 388 -18.86 14.04 -6.08
N ILE A 389 -17.86 14.21 -5.20
CA ILE A 389 -17.10 15.45 -5.06
C ILE A 389 -16.41 15.81 -6.38
N GLY A 390 -15.69 14.86 -7.00
CA GLY A 390 -15.03 15.09 -8.29
C GLY A 390 -16.01 15.45 -9.41
N LYS A 391 -17.21 14.86 -9.39
CA LYS A 391 -18.30 15.21 -10.31
C LYS A 391 -18.76 16.65 -10.07
N GLN A 392 -18.99 17.07 -8.82
CA GLN A 392 -19.40 18.45 -8.51
C GLN A 392 -18.35 19.48 -8.96
N MET A 393 -17.06 19.19 -8.78
CA MET A 393 -15.96 20.03 -9.30
C MET A 393 -16.03 20.18 -10.83
N ALA A 394 -16.17 19.05 -11.54
CA ALA A 394 -16.24 19.04 -13.00
C ALA A 394 -17.53 19.73 -13.51
N GLU A 395 -18.65 19.60 -12.80
CA GLU A 395 -19.91 20.26 -13.14
C GLU A 395 -19.84 21.78 -12.97
N ALA A 396 -19.23 22.27 -11.89
CA ALA A 396 -19.01 23.69 -11.68
C ALA A 396 -18.21 24.28 -12.86
N LEU A 397 -17.12 23.61 -13.27
CA LEU A 397 -16.32 24.04 -14.40
C LEU A 397 -17.07 23.95 -15.74
N ALA A 398 -17.85 22.88 -15.96
CA ALA A 398 -18.68 22.74 -17.15
C ALA A 398 -19.73 23.85 -17.29
N ARG A 399 -20.25 24.36 -16.17
CA ARG A 399 -21.16 25.52 -16.14
C ARG A 399 -20.42 26.82 -16.50
N LEU A 400 -19.22 27.04 -15.97
CA LEU A 400 -18.37 28.17 -16.37
C LEU A 400 -18.08 28.16 -17.88
N HIS A 401 -17.64 27.02 -18.41
CA HIS A 401 -17.35 26.85 -19.84
C HIS A 401 -18.59 27.08 -20.71
N LYS A 402 -19.77 26.60 -20.30
CA LYS A 402 -21.04 26.89 -20.99
C LYS A 402 -21.33 28.40 -21.01
N ALA A 403 -20.93 29.12 -19.96
CA ALA A 403 -21.08 30.56 -19.88
C ALA A 403 -20.02 31.36 -20.66
N GLY A 404 -19.00 30.70 -21.21
CA GLY A 404 -17.85 31.35 -21.86
C GLY A 404 -16.92 32.01 -20.85
N LEU A 405 -16.81 31.44 -19.66
CA LEU A 405 -15.92 31.87 -18.58
C LEU A 405 -14.89 30.76 -18.31
N THR A 406 -13.63 31.13 -18.05
CA THR A 406 -12.52 30.21 -17.73
C THR A 406 -11.95 30.49 -16.35
N TYR A 407 -11.27 29.52 -15.76
CA TYR A 407 -10.61 29.63 -14.46
C TYR A 407 -9.35 28.72 -14.41
N PRO A 408 -8.24 29.16 -15.01
CA PRO A 408 -7.06 28.31 -15.24
C PRO A 408 -6.32 27.94 -13.94
N ASP A 409 -6.37 28.81 -12.93
CA ASP A 409 -5.68 28.60 -11.64
C ASP A 409 -6.58 27.99 -10.55
N ILE A 410 -7.54 27.14 -10.94
CA ILE A 410 -8.45 26.50 -9.98
C ILE A 410 -7.71 25.48 -9.10
N ARG A 411 -7.90 25.59 -7.78
CA ARG A 411 -7.27 24.72 -6.77
C ARG A 411 -8.30 24.11 -5.83
N LEU A 412 -7.92 23.10 -5.05
CA LEU A 412 -8.79 22.54 -4.01
C LEU A 412 -9.30 23.62 -3.04
N SER A 413 -8.45 24.54 -2.61
CA SER A 413 -8.85 25.62 -1.71
C SER A 413 -9.85 26.63 -2.30
N ASP A 414 -10.14 26.56 -3.60
CA ASP A 414 -11.15 27.40 -4.25
C ASP A 414 -12.57 26.80 -4.12
N PHE A 415 -12.71 25.56 -3.65
CA PHE A 415 -14.00 24.95 -3.36
C PHE A 415 -14.29 24.98 -1.86
N LEU A 416 -15.52 25.35 -1.50
CA LEU A 416 -16.08 25.25 -0.15
C LEU A 416 -16.98 24.03 -0.05
N ILE A 417 -17.01 23.44 1.13
CA ILE A 417 -17.80 22.24 1.41
C ILE A 417 -18.83 22.50 2.50
N GLN A 418 -20.06 22.08 2.24
CA GLN A 418 -21.12 21.98 3.23
C GLN A 418 -21.16 20.51 3.66
N PRO A 419 -20.84 20.19 4.92
CA PRO A 419 -20.97 18.84 5.45
C PRO A 419 -22.43 18.39 5.29
N PRO A 420 -22.66 17.10 5.02
CA PRO A 420 -24.01 16.59 4.88
C PRO A 420 -24.74 16.63 6.23
N GLU A 421 -26.04 16.93 6.22
CA GLU A 421 -26.89 16.96 7.42
C GLU A 421 -27.10 15.55 8.01
N SER A 422 -26.93 14.51 7.18
CA SER A 422 -27.01 13.09 7.56
C SER A 422 -25.86 12.29 6.91
N PRO A 423 -25.34 11.22 7.55
CA PRO A 423 -24.23 10.41 7.02
C PRO A 423 -24.45 9.84 5.62
N ASP A 424 -25.71 9.64 5.22
CA ASP A 424 -26.09 9.04 3.94
C ASP A 424 -26.09 10.03 2.76
N HIS A 425 -25.92 11.32 3.03
CA HIS A 425 -25.91 12.35 2.00
C HIS A 425 -24.48 12.74 1.61
N ALA A 426 -24.26 12.99 0.32
CA ALA A 426 -22.98 13.52 -0.14
C ALA A 426 -22.84 15.00 0.31
N PRO A 427 -21.62 15.44 0.67
CA PRO A 427 -21.38 16.85 0.94
C PRO A 427 -21.64 17.70 -0.31
N VAL A 428 -22.13 18.92 -0.10
CA VAL A 428 -22.35 19.88 -1.19
C VAL A 428 -21.09 20.71 -1.37
N LEU A 429 -20.59 20.78 -2.60
CA LEU A 429 -19.40 21.53 -2.97
C LEU A 429 -19.80 22.76 -3.79
N LYS A 430 -19.28 23.93 -3.42
CA LYS A 430 -19.50 25.18 -4.15
C LYS A 430 -18.17 25.89 -4.43
N LEU A 431 -17.99 26.34 -5.66
CA LEU A 431 -16.83 27.13 -6.06
C LEU A 431 -16.95 28.55 -5.47
N LYS A 432 -15.93 28.98 -4.71
CA LYS A 432 -15.90 30.27 -3.97
C LYS A 432 -16.11 31.49 -4.85
N ARG A 433 -15.61 31.44 -6.09
CA ARG A 433 -15.61 32.57 -7.01
C ARG A 433 -15.71 32.12 -8.46
N VAL A 434 -16.26 33.01 -9.27
CA VAL A 434 -16.27 32.89 -10.72
C VAL A 434 -14.99 33.55 -11.27
N GLY A 435 -14.31 32.94 -12.23
CA GLY A 435 -13.14 33.54 -12.89
C GLY A 435 -13.48 34.89 -13.55
N SER A 436 -12.52 35.80 -13.66
CA SER A 436 -12.75 37.08 -14.35
C SER A 436 -12.62 36.93 -15.85
N ALA A 437 -13.48 37.60 -16.63
CA ALA A 437 -13.37 37.66 -18.10
C ALA A 437 -12.05 38.27 -18.60
N GLU A 438 -11.31 38.98 -17.73
CA GLU A 438 -9.99 39.55 -18.01
C GLU A 438 -8.84 38.53 -17.95
N SER A 439 -9.09 37.29 -17.52
CA SER A 439 -8.08 36.23 -17.53
C SER A 439 -8.03 35.62 -18.93
N CYS A 440 -6.90 35.78 -19.64
CA CYS A 440 -6.62 35.17 -20.94
C CYS A 440 -6.42 33.64 -20.86
N GLY A 441 -7.25 32.92 -20.10
CA GLY A 441 -7.18 31.46 -19.96
C GLY A 441 -8.01 30.76 -21.03
N ASN A 442 -7.49 29.66 -21.57
CA ASN A 442 -8.25 28.77 -22.45
C ASN A 442 -8.94 27.64 -21.63
N THR A 443 -10.04 27.08 -22.14
CA THR A 443 -10.75 26.00 -21.44
C THR A 443 -9.88 24.76 -21.20
N SER A 444 -8.84 24.54 -22.01
CA SER A 444 -7.93 23.41 -21.90
C SER A 444 -7.00 23.50 -20.67
N GLU A 445 -6.60 24.70 -20.24
CA GLU A 445 -5.88 24.93 -18.99
C GLU A 445 -6.73 24.56 -17.79
N ASP A 446 -8.01 24.96 -17.79
CA ASP A 446 -8.95 24.58 -16.74
C ASP A 446 -9.11 23.05 -16.62
N ILE A 447 -9.08 22.32 -17.76
CA ILE A 447 -9.13 20.86 -17.75
C ILE A 447 -7.87 20.24 -17.15
N SER A 448 -6.71 20.84 -17.40
CA SER A 448 -5.46 20.41 -16.76
C SER A 448 -5.53 20.61 -15.24
N ALA A 449 -5.98 21.79 -14.80
CA ALA A 449 -6.16 22.08 -13.38
C ALA A 449 -7.21 21.15 -12.74
N LEU A 450 -8.32 20.86 -13.44
CA LEU A 450 -9.29 19.85 -13.04
C LEU A 450 -8.64 18.46 -12.89
N GLY A 451 -7.76 18.07 -13.81
CA GLY A 451 -6.99 16.83 -13.73
C GLY A 451 -6.13 16.75 -12.47
N ILE A 452 -5.49 17.85 -12.08
CA ILE A 452 -4.66 17.93 -10.86
C ILE A 452 -5.50 17.81 -9.60
N ILE A 453 -6.62 18.53 -9.49
CA ILE A 453 -7.49 18.44 -8.30
C ILE A 453 -8.19 17.07 -8.19
N LEU A 454 -8.54 16.44 -9.32
CA LEU A 454 -9.04 15.06 -9.32
C LEU A 454 -7.95 14.07 -8.91
N TYR A 455 -6.71 14.27 -9.35
CA TYR A 455 -5.57 13.48 -8.88
C TYR A 455 -5.39 13.61 -7.37
N GLN A 456 -5.38 14.83 -6.82
CA GLN A 456 -5.29 15.09 -5.39
C GLN A 456 -6.42 14.40 -4.60
N LEU A 457 -7.67 14.51 -5.11
CA LEU A 457 -8.83 13.87 -4.51
C LEU A 457 -8.73 12.33 -4.48
N PHE A 458 -8.42 11.70 -5.62
CA PHE A 458 -8.40 10.24 -5.75
C PHE A 458 -7.12 9.58 -5.23
N SER A 459 -6.04 10.35 -5.07
CA SER A 459 -4.81 9.93 -4.37
C SER A 459 -4.81 10.28 -2.88
N ARG A 460 -5.84 10.98 -2.39
CA ARG A 460 -6.00 11.44 -1.00
C ARG A 460 -4.82 12.31 -0.53
N ARG A 461 -4.38 13.22 -1.39
CA ARG A 461 -3.26 14.14 -1.16
C ARG A 461 -3.73 15.59 -1.24
N ALA A 462 -3.52 16.34 -0.17
CA ALA A 462 -3.91 17.75 -0.08
C ALA A 462 -2.73 18.73 -0.31
N ASP A 463 -1.51 18.20 -0.37
CA ASP A 463 -0.28 18.90 -0.67
C ASP A 463 -0.26 19.47 -2.10
N ASN A 464 0.50 20.55 -2.28
CA ASN A 464 0.71 21.12 -3.61
C ASN A 464 1.52 20.12 -4.45
N VAL A 465 0.96 19.70 -5.58
CA VAL A 465 1.54 18.65 -6.41
C VAL A 465 2.56 19.26 -7.38
N THR A 466 3.84 18.97 -7.17
CA THR A 466 4.92 19.31 -8.10
C THR A 466 5.13 18.22 -9.15
N ASP A 467 4.99 16.95 -8.75
CA ASP A 467 5.10 15.77 -9.61
C ASP A 467 3.88 14.85 -9.48
N ILE A 468 3.37 14.37 -10.62
CA ILE A 468 2.17 13.52 -10.67
C ILE A 468 2.59 12.06 -10.87
N ASP A 469 2.49 11.26 -9.80
CA ASP A 469 2.57 9.80 -9.90
C ASP A 469 1.16 9.20 -9.99
N LEU A 470 0.70 9.00 -11.22
CA LEU A 470 -0.61 8.39 -11.51
C LEU A 470 -0.78 6.98 -10.93
N LEU A 471 0.28 6.29 -10.49
CA LEU A 471 0.16 4.99 -9.83
C LEU A 471 -0.51 5.08 -8.46
N LEU A 472 -0.46 6.24 -7.79
CA LEU A 472 -1.13 6.50 -6.51
C LEU A 472 -2.66 6.45 -6.63
N VAL A 473 -3.21 6.69 -7.82
CA VAL A 473 -4.64 6.49 -8.08
C VAL A 473 -4.88 5.02 -8.36
N THR A 474 -5.38 4.28 -7.38
CA THR A 474 -5.53 2.80 -7.45
C THR A 474 -6.52 2.34 -8.51
N ASP A 475 -7.58 3.12 -8.76
CA ASP A 475 -8.60 2.79 -9.76
C ASP A 475 -8.10 3.05 -11.20
N PRO A 476 -8.04 2.03 -12.07
CA PRO A 476 -7.50 2.17 -13.41
C PRO A 476 -8.39 2.96 -14.37
N ILE A 477 -9.71 3.04 -14.12
CA ILE A 477 -10.65 3.82 -14.94
C ILE A 477 -10.44 5.30 -14.62
N LEU A 478 -10.43 5.67 -13.34
CA LEU A 478 -10.19 7.04 -12.91
C LEU A 478 -8.79 7.51 -13.30
N ARG A 479 -7.78 6.62 -13.21
CA ARG A 479 -6.43 6.91 -13.68
C ARG A 479 -6.38 7.24 -15.18
N LYS A 480 -7.16 6.55 -16.03
CA LYS A 480 -7.26 6.83 -17.47
C LYS A 480 -7.91 8.20 -17.71
N ASP A 481 -8.96 8.52 -16.96
CA ASP A 481 -9.67 9.80 -17.07
C ASP A 481 -8.78 10.99 -16.65
N ILE A 482 -8.07 10.87 -15.53
CA ILE A 482 -7.12 11.89 -15.05
C ILE A 482 -5.97 12.08 -16.05
N ARG A 483 -5.40 10.98 -16.57
CA ARG A 483 -4.35 11.04 -17.59
C ARG A 483 -4.82 11.76 -18.86
N ALA A 484 -6.08 11.58 -19.25
CA ALA A 484 -6.64 12.27 -20.41
C ALA A 484 -6.70 13.79 -20.19
N CYS A 485 -7.00 14.23 -18.96
CA CYS A 485 -7.00 15.65 -18.58
C CYS A 485 -5.59 16.26 -18.60
N LEU A 486 -4.57 15.48 -18.23
CA LEU A 486 -3.17 15.91 -18.11
C LEU A 486 -2.33 15.71 -19.39
N ARG A 487 -2.97 15.51 -20.55
CA ARG A 487 -2.25 15.32 -21.82
C ARG A 487 -1.45 16.57 -22.19
N ARG A 488 -0.23 16.38 -22.72
CA ARG A 488 0.57 17.48 -23.29
C ARG A 488 -0.10 18.10 -24.51
N ASP A 489 -0.71 17.26 -25.34
CA ASP A 489 -1.54 17.67 -26.47
C ASP A 489 -2.88 18.22 -25.96
N THR A 490 -3.06 19.54 -26.04
CA THR A 490 -4.21 20.28 -25.50
C THR A 490 -5.50 19.99 -26.25
N GLU A 491 -5.45 19.74 -27.56
CA GLU A 491 -6.62 19.44 -28.38
C GLU A 491 -7.22 18.06 -28.07
N LYS A 492 -6.39 17.15 -27.56
CA LYS A 492 -6.80 15.79 -27.15
C LYS A 492 -7.32 15.71 -25.72
N ARG A 493 -7.41 16.82 -24.98
CA ARG A 493 -7.99 16.85 -23.64
C ARG A 493 -9.53 16.78 -23.72
N PRO A 494 -10.19 16.10 -22.77
CA PRO A 494 -11.65 16.05 -22.73
C PRO A 494 -12.25 17.43 -22.39
N SER A 495 -13.51 17.67 -22.72
CA SER A 495 -14.24 18.81 -22.16
C SER A 495 -14.66 18.55 -20.72
N ALA A 496 -14.97 19.59 -19.94
CA ALA A 496 -15.44 19.42 -18.56
C ALA A 496 -16.74 18.57 -18.52
N ARG A 497 -17.59 18.69 -19.54
CA ARG A 497 -18.78 17.85 -19.70
C ARG A 497 -18.45 16.37 -19.93
N ASP A 498 -17.37 16.08 -20.66
CA ASP A 498 -16.94 14.68 -20.87
C ASP A 498 -16.39 14.08 -19.58
N VAL A 499 -15.69 14.87 -18.76
CA VAL A 499 -15.25 14.45 -17.41
C VAL A 499 -16.45 14.15 -16.51
N VAL A 500 -17.49 15.02 -16.52
CA VAL A 500 -18.75 14.77 -15.80
C VAL A 500 -19.40 13.46 -16.27
N ARG A 501 -19.54 13.26 -17.60
CA ARG A 501 -20.12 12.05 -18.17
C ARG A 501 -19.32 10.80 -17.80
N GLY A 502 -17.99 10.91 -17.78
CA GLY A 502 -17.09 9.85 -17.32
C GLY A 502 -17.37 9.47 -15.86
N LEU A 503 -17.40 10.44 -14.96
CA LEU A 503 -17.64 10.20 -13.53
C LEU A 503 -19.04 9.67 -13.25
N GLN A 504 -20.08 10.18 -13.92
CA GLN A 504 -21.46 9.66 -13.82
C GLN A 504 -21.59 8.22 -14.37
N GLY A 505 -20.91 7.93 -15.48
CA GLY A 505 -20.91 6.61 -16.12
C GLY A 505 -19.92 5.61 -15.52
N TYR A 506 -19.26 5.95 -14.41
CA TYR A 506 -18.18 5.14 -13.84
C TYR A 506 -18.62 3.70 -13.54
N GLU A 507 -19.78 3.50 -12.90
CA GLU A 507 -20.25 2.16 -12.51
C GLU A 507 -20.54 1.28 -13.73
N LYS A 508 -21.22 1.83 -14.75
CA LYS A 508 -21.45 1.14 -16.01
C LYS A 508 -20.13 0.78 -16.71
N ARG A 509 -19.13 1.67 -16.70
CA ARG A 509 -17.79 1.40 -17.26
C ARG A 509 -17.05 0.32 -16.46
N ARG A 510 -17.16 0.34 -15.13
CA ARG A 510 -16.58 -0.68 -14.22
C ARG A 510 -17.19 -2.06 -14.45
N ASP A 511 -18.51 -2.13 -14.56
CA ASP A 511 -19.22 -3.39 -14.79
C ASP A 511 -18.95 -3.97 -16.18
N LYS A 512 -19.00 -3.13 -17.21
CA LYS A 512 -18.64 -3.54 -18.58
C LYS A 512 -17.22 -4.10 -18.61
N LYS A 513 -16.28 -3.43 -17.94
CA LYS A 513 -14.89 -3.87 -17.84
C LYS A 513 -14.78 -5.19 -17.09
N SER A 514 -15.45 -5.34 -15.94
CA SER A 514 -15.50 -6.60 -15.17
C SER A 514 -16.05 -7.77 -15.99
N LYS A 515 -17.08 -7.54 -16.81
CA LYS A 515 -17.65 -8.56 -17.71
C LYS A 515 -16.68 -8.96 -18.81
N ILE A 516 -16.02 -8.00 -19.45
CA ILE A 516 -15.00 -8.27 -20.49
C ILE A 516 -13.83 -9.07 -19.91
N ILE A 517 -13.36 -8.70 -18.72
CA ILE A 517 -12.27 -9.41 -18.01
C ILE A 517 -12.66 -10.87 -17.72
N ARG A 518 -13.87 -11.08 -17.17
CA ARG A 518 -14.37 -12.44 -16.90
C ARG A 518 -14.47 -13.23 -18.21
N GLY A 519 -15.07 -12.63 -19.25
CA GLY A 519 -15.19 -13.27 -20.57
C GLY A 519 -13.86 -13.65 -21.20
N SER A 520 -12.85 -12.78 -21.13
CA SER A 520 -11.53 -13.07 -21.68
C SER A 520 -10.80 -14.16 -20.90
N ALA A 521 -10.92 -14.17 -19.57
CA ALA A 521 -10.32 -15.22 -18.74
C ALA A 521 -10.92 -16.60 -19.08
N PHE A 522 -12.25 -16.68 -19.22
CA PHE A 522 -12.92 -17.90 -19.67
C PHE A 522 -12.48 -18.32 -21.07
N PHE A 523 -12.36 -17.38 -22.01
CA PHE A 523 -11.91 -17.66 -23.35
C PHE A 523 -10.46 -18.19 -23.40
N THR A 524 -9.55 -17.60 -22.61
CA THR A 524 -8.17 -18.09 -22.51
C THR A 524 -8.11 -19.49 -21.89
N ILE A 525 -8.86 -19.75 -20.81
CA ILE A 525 -8.94 -21.09 -20.20
C ILE A 525 -9.46 -22.10 -21.24
N PHE A 526 -10.50 -21.74 -21.98
CA PHE A 526 -11.06 -22.58 -23.04
C PHE A 526 -10.05 -22.87 -24.15
N ILE A 527 -9.32 -21.86 -24.63
CA ILE A 527 -8.25 -22.06 -25.64
C ILE A 527 -7.19 -23.01 -25.10
N VAL A 528 -6.68 -22.77 -23.89
CA VAL A 528 -5.62 -23.61 -23.33
C VAL A 528 -6.10 -25.05 -23.11
N PHE A 529 -7.36 -25.24 -22.69
CA PHE A 529 -7.97 -26.57 -22.64
C PHE A 529 -8.13 -27.20 -24.02
N PHE A 530 -8.53 -26.44 -25.04
CA PHE A 530 -8.60 -26.94 -26.41
C PHE A 530 -7.22 -27.35 -26.93
N LEU A 531 -6.17 -26.56 -26.64
CA LEU A 531 -4.78 -26.90 -26.97
C LEU A 531 -4.32 -28.18 -26.27
N LEU A 532 -4.73 -28.40 -25.02
CA LEU A 532 -4.51 -29.67 -24.31
C LEU A 532 -5.28 -30.81 -24.96
N TRP A 533 -6.54 -30.59 -25.31
CA TRP A 533 -7.40 -31.60 -25.91
C TRP A 533 -6.82 -32.15 -27.21
N ILE A 534 -6.32 -31.27 -28.07
CA ILE A 534 -5.66 -31.64 -29.32
C ILE A 534 -4.19 -32.06 -29.13
N ARG A 535 -3.68 -32.03 -27.89
CA ARG A 535 -2.30 -32.36 -27.51
C ARG A 535 -1.26 -31.65 -28.40
N ILE A 536 -1.44 -30.33 -28.60
CA ILE A 536 -0.66 -29.54 -29.58
C ILE A 536 0.86 -29.63 -29.34
N PHE A 537 1.28 -29.78 -28.08
CA PHE A 537 2.68 -29.80 -27.68
C PHE A 537 3.32 -31.19 -27.79
N ASP A 538 2.53 -32.26 -27.91
CA ASP A 538 3.03 -33.61 -28.24
C ASP A 538 3.65 -33.67 -29.64
N PHE A 539 3.20 -32.84 -30.58
CA PHE A 539 3.83 -32.75 -31.92
C PHE A 539 5.33 -32.42 -31.84
N LEU A 540 5.75 -31.68 -30.82
CA LEU A 540 7.15 -31.35 -30.55
C LEU A 540 7.76 -32.21 -29.42
N THR A 541 7.07 -33.27 -28.98
CA THR A 541 7.43 -34.12 -27.83
C THR A 541 7.59 -33.38 -26.50
N LEU A 542 7.05 -32.16 -26.38
CA LEU A 542 7.26 -31.31 -25.22
C LEU A 542 6.50 -31.81 -23.99
N ASP A 543 5.29 -32.32 -24.21
CA ASP A 543 4.43 -32.88 -23.16
C ASP A 543 5.15 -34.06 -22.47
N THR A 544 5.60 -35.03 -23.27
CA THR A 544 6.40 -36.17 -22.79
C THR A 544 7.67 -35.74 -22.03
N ARG A 545 8.40 -34.73 -22.53
CA ARG A 545 9.63 -34.25 -21.88
C ARG A 545 9.33 -33.67 -20.50
N LEU A 546 8.31 -32.83 -20.37
CA LEU A 546 7.96 -32.19 -19.09
C LEU A 546 7.39 -33.18 -18.07
N GLU A 547 6.63 -34.17 -18.52
CA GLU A 547 6.18 -35.29 -17.68
C GLU A 547 7.37 -36.11 -17.18
N SER A 548 8.34 -36.40 -18.05
CA SER A 548 9.56 -37.13 -17.65
C SER A 548 10.45 -36.33 -16.68
N VAL A 549 10.49 -35.00 -16.79
CA VAL A 549 11.15 -34.12 -15.80
C VAL A 549 10.42 -34.15 -14.46
N THR A 550 9.08 -34.24 -14.47
CA THR A 550 8.29 -34.36 -13.24
C THR A 550 8.61 -35.64 -12.49
N MET A 551 8.72 -36.77 -13.20
CA MET A 551 9.15 -38.05 -12.62
C MET A 551 10.54 -37.91 -11.98
N MET A 552 11.51 -37.39 -12.74
CA MET A 552 12.88 -37.19 -12.28
C MET A 552 12.98 -36.35 -11.00
N LEU A 553 12.22 -35.25 -10.92
CA LEU A 553 12.19 -34.38 -9.74
C LEU A 553 11.46 -35.06 -8.56
N GLY A 554 10.37 -35.77 -8.82
CA GLY A 554 9.63 -36.49 -7.79
C GLY A 554 10.43 -37.62 -7.16
N ASP A 555 11.22 -38.34 -7.96
CA ASP A 555 12.04 -39.46 -7.51
C ASP A 555 13.14 -39.03 -6.53
N MET A 556 13.54 -37.75 -6.52
CA MET A 556 14.45 -37.21 -5.51
C MET A 556 13.88 -37.24 -4.09
N PHE A 557 12.56 -37.16 -3.97
CA PHE A 557 11.86 -37.07 -2.69
C PHE A 557 11.15 -38.37 -2.30
N LYS A 558 11.23 -39.40 -3.15
CA LYS A 558 10.58 -40.69 -2.95
C LYS A 558 11.47 -41.59 -2.08
N LYS A 559 10.90 -42.18 -1.03
CA LYS A 559 11.57 -43.28 -0.31
C LYS A 559 11.50 -44.53 -1.18
N THR A 560 12.64 -45.15 -1.41
CA THR A 560 12.69 -46.33 -2.26
C THR A 560 12.26 -47.59 -1.55
N SER A 561 11.31 -48.31 -2.15
CA SER A 561 10.87 -49.63 -1.71
C SER A 561 11.12 -50.64 -2.83
N PHE A 562 12.11 -51.52 -2.63
CA PHE A 562 12.33 -52.66 -3.51
C PHE A 562 11.81 -53.92 -2.82
N ASN A 563 10.98 -54.69 -3.52
CA ASN A 563 10.29 -55.83 -2.95
C ASN A 563 11.27 -56.95 -2.60
N GLU A 564 11.24 -57.42 -1.35
CA GLU A 564 12.17 -58.44 -0.86
C GLU A 564 11.94 -59.82 -1.49
N GLN A 565 10.81 -60.02 -2.17
CA GLN A 565 10.48 -61.24 -2.89
C GLN A 565 11.22 -61.37 -4.23
N ILE A 566 12.02 -60.39 -4.62
CA ILE A 566 12.79 -60.42 -5.87
C ILE A 566 14.25 -60.72 -5.56
N ALA A 567 14.81 -61.70 -6.26
CA ALA A 567 16.24 -62.00 -6.29
C ALA A 567 16.75 -61.99 -7.72
N ILE A 568 17.95 -61.44 -7.93
CA ILE A 568 18.56 -61.29 -9.23
C ILE A 568 19.79 -62.20 -9.28
N VAL A 569 19.90 -63.04 -10.31
CA VAL A 569 21.07 -63.89 -10.56
C VAL A 569 21.73 -63.41 -11.85
N ALA A 570 22.89 -62.77 -11.72
CA ALA A 570 23.63 -62.19 -12.83
C ALA A 570 24.67 -63.17 -13.39
N ILE A 571 24.65 -63.36 -14.70
CA ILE A 571 25.68 -64.08 -15.46
C ILE A 571 26.71 -63.05 -15.92
N GLU A 572 27.91 -63.09 -15.35
CA GLU A 572 28.99 -62.12 -15.59
C GLU A 572 29.95 -62.51 -16.73
N ASP A 573 29.84 -63.74 -17.27
CA ASP A 573 30.78 -64.28 -18.25
C ASP A 573 30.44 -63.86 -19.70
N GLU A 574 31.32 -63.06 -20.32
CA GLU A 574 31.19 -62.61 -21.72
C GLU A 574 31.32 -63.77 -22.75
N GLY A 575 31.74 -64.97 -22.32
CA GLY A 575 31.83 -66.20 -23.11
C GLY A 575 30.65 -67.17 -22.95
N PHE A 576 29.56 -66.75 -22.29
CA PHE A 576 28.32 -67.53 -22.19
C PHE A 576 27.80 -67.99 -23.56
N ASP A 577 27.54 -69.29 -23.70
CA ASP A 577 27.04 -69.90 -24.94
C ASP A 577 25.97 -70.97 -24.67
N LYS A 578 25.49 -71.63 -25.73
CA LYS A 578 24.45 -72.66 -25.65
C LYS A 578 24.86 -73.91 -24.84
N THR A 579 26.16 -74.14 -24.59
CA THR A 579 26.62 -75.29 -23.77
C THR A 579 26.28 -75.12 -22.29
N TRP A 580 26.00 -73.89 -21.85
CA TRP A 580 25.59 -73.57 -20.48
C TRP A 580 24.21 -74.09 -20.10
N ARG A 581 23.46 -74.70 -21.03
CA ARG A 581 22.22 -75.43 -20.73
C ARG A 581 22.39 -76.49 -19.63
N LYS A 582 23.55 -77.17 -19.59
CA LYS A 582 23.90 -78.07 -18.47
C LYS A 582 24.01 -77.32 -17.14
N ASN A 583 24.56 -76.10 -17.16
CA ASN A 583 24.73 -75.27 -15.97
C ASN A 583 23.37 -74.72 -15.51
N HIS A 584 22.49 -74.33 -16.44
CA HIS A 584 21.13 -73.90 -16.13
C HIS A 584 20.34 -75.02 -15.46
N ALA A 585 20.51 -76.27 -15.91
CA ALA A 585 19.89 -77.42 -15.27
C ALA A 585 20.35 -77.59 -13.80
N VAL A 586 21.64 -77.38 -13.53
CA VAL A 586 22.18 -77.39 -12.16
C VAL A 586 21.63 -76.23 -11.33
N LEU A 587 21.59 -75.02 -11.90
CA LEU A 587 21.06 -73.83 -11.23
C LEU A 587 19.60 -74.05 -10.81
N ILE A 588 18.75 -74.51 -11.75
CA ILE A 588 17.32 -74.77 -11.51
C ILE A 588 17.14 -75.78 -10.37
N LYS A 589 17.91 -76.88 -10.37
CA LYS A 589 17.86 -77.88 -9.28
C LYS A 589 18.20 -77.26 -7.92
N LYS A 590 19.23 -76.41 -7.85
CA LYS A 590 19.64 -75.76 -6.59
C LYS A 590 18.62 -74.74 -6.10
N LEU A 591 18.16 -73.85 -6.99
CA LEU A 591 17.19 -72.81 -6.65
C LEU A 591 15.82 -73.40 -6.26
N SER A 592 15.38 -74.45 -6.97
CA SER A 592 14.15 -75.17 -6.63
C SER A 592 14.22 -75.82 -5.25
N ARG A 593 15.35 -76.49 -4.91
CA ARG A 593 15.58 -77.04 -3.57
C ARG A 593 15.67 -75.97 -2.48
N ALA A 594 16.19 -74.80 -2.83
CA ALA A 594 16.20 -73.62 -1.95
C ALA A 594 14.80 -73.00 -1.76
N GLY A 595 13.78 -73.49 -2.45
CA GLY A 595 12.39 -73.05 -2.30
C GLY A 595 12.03 -71.81 -3.13
N ALA A 596 12.78 -71.50 -4.19
CA ALA A 596 12.38 -70.46 -5.13
C ALA A 596 10.98 -70.73 -5.66
N LYS A 597 10.08 -69.73 -5.68
CA LYS A 597 8.70 -69.92 -6.15
C LYS A 597 8.60 -69.82 -7.67
N VAL A 598 9.36 -68.89 -8.25
CA VAL A 598 9.44 -68.69 -9.70
C VAL A 598 10.91 -68.48 -10.08
N ILE A 599 11.37 -69.10 -11.16
CA ILE A 599 12.64 -68.80 -11.80
C ILE A 599 12.35 -68.29 -13.22
N ALA A 600 12.65 -67.02 -13.47
CA ALA A 600 12.44 -66.36 -14.74
C ALA A 600 13.79 -66.17 -15.45
N PHE A 601 13.92 -66.67 -16.67
CA PHE A 601 15.12 -66.52 -17.48
C PHE A 601 14.96 -65.36 -18.46
N ASP A 602 15.75 -64.32 -18.27
CA ASP A 602 16.02 -63.24 -19.24
C ASP A 602 16.98 -63.74 -20.33
N LEU A 603 16.62 -64.90 -20.92
CA LEU A 603 17.37 -65.66 -21.91
C LEU A 603 16.37 -66.34 -22.86
N PHE A 604 16.81 -66.64 -24.08
CA PHE A 604 16.03 -67.34 -25.09
C PHE A 604 16.74 -68.64 -25.50
N PHE A 605 15.96 -69.66 -25.90
CA PHE A 605 16.47 -70.99 -26.25
C PHE A 605 15.92 -71.47 -27.59
N GLU A 606 16.35 -70.84 -28.68
CA GLU A 606 15.84 -71.07 -30.04
C GLU A 606 16.52 -72.26 -30.76
N GLU A 607 17.82 -72.49 -30.53
CA GLU A 607 18.57 -73.59 -31.16
C GLU A 607 18.49 -74.89 -30.35
N THR A 608 18.60 -76.08 -30.95
CA THR A 608 18.69 -77.37 -30.21
C THR A 608 20.11 -77.69 -29.75
N THR A 609 20.27 -78.35 -28.60
CA THR A 609 21.56 -78.84 -28.11
C THR A 609 21.49 -80.23 -27.48
N VAL A 610 22.66 -80.88 -27.33
CA VAL A 610 22.81 -82.16 -26.61
C VAL A 610 22.47 -82.09 -25.10
N PHE A 611 22.29 -80.88 -24.55
CA PHE A 611 22.00 -80.68 -23.12
C PHE A 611 20.52 -80.35 -22.85
N ASP A 612 19.66 -80.41 -23.88
CA ASP A 612 18.25 -80.02 -23.80
C ASP A 612 17.46 -80.98 -22.92
N ASP A 613 17.75 -82.27 -23.00
CA ASP A 613 17.11 -83.29 -22.17
C ASP A 613 17.39 -83.04 -20.69
N ALA A 614 18.66 -82.80 -20.34
CA ALA A 614 19.05 -82.51 -18.96
C ALA A 614 18.40 -81.23 -18.41
N LEU A 615 18.27 -80.20 -19.24
CA LEU A 615 17.58 -78.96 -18.89
C LEU A 615 16.07 -79.19 -18.72
N THR A 616 15.44 -79.87 -19.67
CA THR A 616 14.02 -80.23 -19.67
C THR A 616 13.65 -81.05 -18.44
N GLU A 617 14.43 -82.09 -18.12
CA GLU A 617 14.27 -82.90 -16.91
C GLU A 617 14.37 -82.07 -15.63
N SER A 618 15.34 -81.15 -15.55
CA SER A 618 15.50 -80.29 -14.38
C SER A 618 14.32 -79.35 -14.17
N ILE A 619 13.74 -78.83 -15.26
CA ILE A 619 12.55 -77.97 -15.23
C ILE A 619 11.34 -78.78 -14.75
N GLN A 620 11.11 -79.96 -15.31
CA GLN A 620 10.02 -80.83 -14.90
C GLN A 620 10.14 -81.23 -13.42
N GLN A 621 11.35 -81.52 -12.96
CA GLN A 621 11.62 -81.82 -11.54
C GLN A 621 11.34 -80.62 -10.64
N ALA A 622 11.75 -79.41 -11.04
CA ALA A 622 11.51 -78.18 -10.29
C ALA A 622 10.02 -77.87 -10.18
N ARG A 623 9.26 -78.05 -11.27
CA ARG A 623 7.79 -77.87 -11.26
C ARG A 623 7.09 -78.85 -10.33
N LYS A 624 7.52 -80.12 -10.30
CA LYS A 624 7.02 -81.10 -9.31
C LYS A 624 7.31 -80.70 -7.86
N GLN A 625 8.32 -79.87 -7.62
CA GLN A 625 8.66 -79.31 -6.30
C GLN A 625 7.95 -77.98 -6.00
N GLY A 626 7.10 -77.49 -6.91
CA GLY A 626 6.36 -76.24 -6.75
C GLY A 626 7.11 -74.98 -7.22
N THR A 627 8.20 -75.13 -7.96
CA THR A 627 8.93 -74.01 -8.57
C THR A 627 8.48 -73.84 -10.02
N GLU A 628 7.89 -72.69 -10.35
CA GLU A 628 7.49 -72.38 -11.73
C GLU A 628 8.69 -71.83 -12.53
N ILE A 629 8.84 -72.25 -13.79
CA ILE A 629 9.95 -71.82 -14.66
C ILE A 629 9.40 -71.04 -15.85
N ILE A 630 9.83 -69.78 -15.99
CA ILE A 630 9.44 -68.89 -17.08
C ILE A 630 10.65 -68.58 -17.94
N VAL A 631 10.48 -68.62 -19.26
CA VAL A 631 11.56 -68.39 -20.23
C VAL A 631 11.25 -67.21 -21.14
N GLY A 632 12.30 -66.45 -21.44
CA GLY A 632 12.28 -65.35 -22.38
C GLY A 632 12.10 -65.78 -23.83
N ILE A 633 11.32 -65.03 -24.59
CA ILE A 633 11.19 -65.20 -26.05
C ILE A 633 11.48 -63.89 -26.77
N ARG A 634 12.07 -63.98 -27.96
CA ARG A 634 12.35 -62.82 -28.82
C ARG A 634 11.52 -62.80 -30.10
N ASP A 635 10.89 -63.91 -30.42
CA ASP A 635 10.20 -64.15 -31.69
C ASP A 635 9.11 -65.23 -31.51
N VAL A 636 8.15 -65.25 -32.44
CA VAL A 636 7.07 -66.24 -32.50
C VAL A 636 7.05 -66.87 -33.89
N GLU A 637 6.80 -68.18 -33.94
CA GLU A 637 6.69 -68.94 -35.17
C GLU A 637 5.27 -69.51 -35.28
N GLY A 638 4.48 -68.97 -36.21
CA GLY A 638 3.04 -69.22 -36.25
C GLY A 638 2.33 -68.60 -35.05
N ASP A 639 1.64 -69.43 -34.26
CA ASP A 639 0.96 -69.06 -33.01
C ASP A 639 1.76 -69.43 -31.74
N ALA A 640 2.95 -70.01 -31.91
CA ALA A 640 3.76 -70.54 -30.82
C ALA A 640 5.05 -69.73 -30.60
N PRO A 641 5.58 -69.71 -29.36
CA PRO A 641 6.90 -69.14 -29.09
C PRO A 641 8.00 -69.91 -29.83
N LYS A 642 8.97 -69.16 -30.38
CA LYS A 642 10.16 -69.74 -31.01
C LYS A 642 11.13 -70.24 -29.92
N ILE A 643 10.97 -71.50 -29.55
CA ILE A 643 11.75 -72.20 -28.52
C ILE A 643 11.79 -73.69 -28.89
N THR A 644 12.81 -74.43 -28.45
CA THR A 644 12.88 -75.88 -28.71
C THR A 644 11.67 -76.62 -28.13
N ASP A 645 11.17 -77.63 -28.85
CA ASP A 645 9.91 -78.32 -28.52
C ASP A 645 9.91 -78.94 -27.12
N GLY A 646 11.03 -79.56 -26.71
CA GLY A 646 11.17 -80.15 -25.37
C GLY A 646 11.03 -79.10 -24.26
N LEU A 647 11.66 -77.94 -24.43
CA LEU A 647 11.54 -76.84 -23.47
C LEU A 647 10.15 -76.22 -23.48
N ARG A 648 9.52 -76.08 -24.67
CA ARG A 648 8.16 -75.54 -24.81
C ARG A 648 7.16 -76.28 -23.93
N GLN A 649 7.29 -77.61 -23.85
CA GLN A 649 6.40 -78.48 -23.07
C GLN A 649 6.77 -78.51 -21.57
N ALA A 650 8.04 -78.34 -21.22
CA ALA A 650 8.50 -78.42 -19.85
C ALA A 650 8.27 -77.15 -19.04
N VAL A 651 8.44 -75.96 -19.62
CA VAL A 651 8.31 -74.69 -18.90
C VAL A 651 6.88 -74.42 -18.43
N SER A 652 6.76 -73.57 -17.42
CA SER A 652 5.47 -73.13 -16.88
C SER A 652 4.80 -72.07 -17.76
N GLY A 653 5.61 -71.27 -18.44
CA GLY A 653 5.17 -70.21 -19.33
C GLY A 653 6.34 -69.51 -19.99
N PHE A 654 6.03 -68.56 -20.85
CA PHE A 654 7.00 -67.72 -21.56
C PHE A 654 6.63 -66.25 -21.44
N GLY A 655 7.58 -65.37 -21.70
CA GLY A 655 7.31 -63.94 -21.82
C GLY A 655 8.30 -63.25 -22.74
N MET A 656 7.84 -62.22 -23.44
CA MET A 656 8.70 -61.48 -24.36
C MET A 656 9.81 -60.73 -23.62
N LEU A 657 11.01 -60.74 -24.20
CA LEU A 657 12.22 -60.08 -23.66
C LEU A 657 12.34 -58.60 -24.06
N CYS A 658 11.30 -58.05 -24.69
CA CYS A 658 11.34 -56.70 -25.21
C CYS A 658 11.40 -55.68 -24.08
N MET A 659 12.47 -54.89 -24.08
CA MET A 659 12.68 -53.80 -23.16
C MET A 659 12.46 -52.45 -23.82
N GLY A 660 11.97 -51.53 -22.99
CA GLY A 660 11.21 -50.36 -23.37
C GLY A 660 11.86 -49.32 -24.27
N GLU A 661 11.02 -48.45 -24.84
CA GLU A 661 11.44 -47.23 -25.52
C GLU A 661 11.60 -46.07 -24.51
N LYS A 662 12.57 -45.19 -24.79
CA LYS A 662 12.84 -43.99 -23.99
C LYS A 662 11.88 -42.86 -24.37
N LEU A 663 11.13 -42.35 -23.39
CA LEU A 663 10.23 -41.20 -23.51
C LEU A 663 10.82 -40.03 -22.72
N GLY A 664 11.71 -39.28 -23.37
CA GLY A 664 12.47 -38.22 -22.69
C GLY A 664 13.43 -38.81 -21.65
N TYR A 665 13.13 -38.60 -20.36
CA TYR A 665 13.84 -39.20 -19.22
C TYR A 665 13.14 -40.45 -18.65
N ALA A 666 11.89 -40.72 -19.04
CA ALA A 666 11.14 -41.88 -18.58
C ALA A 666 11.40 -43.08 -19.49
N VAL A 667 11.22 -44.29 -18.94
CA VAL A 667 11.34 -45.55 -19.67
C VAL A 667 10.00 -46.27 -19.62
N LYS A 668 9.56 -46.80 -20.77
CA LYS A 668 8.25 -47.43 -20.93
C LYS A 668 8.42 -48.88 -21.38
N ALA A 669 8.07 -49.84 -20.53
CA ALA A 669 8.12 -51.27 -20.86
C ALA A 669 6.78 -51.80 -21.39
N PRO A 670 6.77 -52.59 -22.47
CA PRO A 670 5.57 -53.29 -22.90
C PRO A 670 5.25 -54.44 -21.94
N LEU A 671 4.03 -54.48 -21.40
CA LEU A 671 3.55 -55.55 -20.53
C LEU A 671 2.84 -56.65 -21.32
N VAL A 672 2.05 -56.28 -22.31
CA VAL A 672 1.30 -57.21 -23.15
C VAL A 672 1.32 -56.71 -24.59
N LEU A 673 1.62 -57.64 -25.50
CA LEU A 673 1.49 -57.46 -26.94
C LEU A 673 0.15 -58.08 -27.40
N ILE A 674 -0.66 -57.30 -28.11
CA ILE A 674 -1.95 -57.72 -28.66
C ILE A 674 -1.88 -57.61 -30.18
N ARG A 675 -2.07 -58.75 -30.85
CA ARG A 675 -2.14 -58.88 -32.31
C ARG A 675 -3.38 -59.71 -32.66
N GLU A 676 -4.13 -59.31 -33.69
CA GLU A 676 -5.47 -59.87 -33.98
C GLU A 676 -5.50 -61.41 -34.08
N ASN A 677 -4.44 -62.03 -34.59
CA ASN A 677 -4.37 -63.47 -34.84
C ASN A 677 -3.49 -64.24 -33.84
N LEU A 678 -3.11 -63.63 -32.71
CA LEU A 678 -2.31 -64.28 -31.68
C LEU A 678 -2.95 -64.11 -30.30
N PRO A 679 -2.82 -65.11 -29.40
CA PRO A 679 -3.15 -64.89 -28.01
C PRO A 679 -2.30 -63.76 -27.44
N PRO A 680 -2.80 -62.97 -26.45
CA PRO A 680 -2.03 -61.88 -25.84
C PRO A 680 -0.70 -62.41 -25.31
N ILE A 681 0.40 -61.79 -25.74
CA ILE A 681 1.75 -62.21 -25.38
C ILE A 681 2.25 -61.34 -24.21
N PRO A 682 2.37 -61.89 -22.99
CA PRO A 682 2.88 -61.15 -21.85
C PRO A 682 4.40 -60.94 -21.95
N SER A 683 4.89 -59.89 -21.28
CA SER A 683 6.31 -59.69 -21.02
C SER A 683 6.84 -60.68 -19.99
N LEU A 684 8.16 -60.93 -20.01
CA LEU A 684 8.80 -61.79 -19.02
C LEU A 684 8.46 -61.40 -17.56
N PRO A 685 8.50 -60.10 -17.17
CA PRO A 685 8.10 -59.66 -15.84
C PRO A 685 6.65 -59.99 -15.50
N LEU A 686 5.73 -59.75 -16.43
CA LEU A 686 4.31 -60.00 -16.19
C LEU A 686 4.05 -61.51 -16.02
N SER A 687 4.64 -62.34 -16.88
CA SER A 687 4.54 -63.80 -16.76
C SER A 687 5.12 -64.32 -15.45
N ALA A 688 6.25 -63.75 -14.99
CA ALA A 688 6.84 -64.12 -13.71
C ALA A 688 5.94 -63.77 -12.53
N VAL A 689 5.36 -62.56 -12.51
CA VAL A 689 4.44 -62.11 -11.45
C VAL A 689 3.15 -62.90 -11.46
N LEU A 690 2.54 -63.14 -12.61
CA LEU A 690 1.32 -63.95 -12.72
C LEU A 690 1.55 -65.37 -12.19
N SER A 691 2.68 -65.99 -12.57
CA SER A 691 3.05 -67.32 -12.08
C SER A 691 3.32 -67.32 -10.57
N TYR A 692 3.94 -66.27 -10.05
CA TYR A 692 4.15 -66.09 -8.61
C TYR A 692 2.84 -65.99 -7.84
N LEU A 693 1.83 -65.35 -8.42
CA LEU A 693 0.49 -65.22 -7.82
C LEU A 693 -0.37 -66.48 -8.02
N GLY A 694 0.03 -67.40 -8.89
CA GLY A 694 -0.77 -68.57 -9.28
C GLY A 694 -1.94 -68.22 -10.21
N SER A 695 -1.80 -67.12 -10.96
CA SER A 695 -2.82 -66.51 -11.79
C SER A 695 -2.52 -66.66 -13.29
N LYS A 696 -3.55 -66.50 -14.12
CA LYS A 696 -3.42 -66.30 -15.57
C LYS A 696 -4.27 -65.09 -16.00
N ILE A 697 -3.89 -64.45 -17.10
CA ILE A 697 -4.66 -63.37 -17.72
C ILE A 697 -6.01 -63.93 -18.16
N LEU A 698 -7.12 -63.39 -17.63
CA LEU A 698 -8.47 -63.78 -18.03
C LEU A 698 -9.10 -62.80 -19.01
N HIS A 699 -9.00 -61.51 -18.69
CA HIS A 699 -9.65 -60.46 -19.45
C HIS A 699 -8.80 -59.19 -19.41
N ILE A 700 -8.71 -58.53 -20.56
CA ILE A 700 -8.02 -57.26 -20.74
C ILE A 700 -9.08 -56.21 -21.01
N ASP A 701 -9.29 -55.31 -20.05
CA ASP A 701 -10.11 -54.10 -20.25
C ASP A 701 -9.17 -52.94 -20.61
N ALA A 702 -8.98 -52.78 -21.92
CA ALA A 702 -8.07 -51.78 -22.45
C ALA A 702 -8.57 -50.35 -22.21
N GLU A 703 -9.89 -50.13 -22.19
CA GLU A 703 -10.49 -48.80 -21.96
C GLU A 703 -10.28 -48.33 -20.51
N ARG A 704 -10.40 -49.24 -19.54
CA ARG A 704 -10.17 -48.92 -18.12
C ARG A 704 -8.72 -49.06 -17.67
N LEU A 705 -7.83 -49.45 -18.59
CA LEU A 705 -6.41 -49.73 -18.34
C LEU A 705 -6.19 -50.79 -17.25
N ARG A 706 -6.94 -51.89 -17.31
CA ARG A 706 -6.93 -52.96 -16.28
C ARG A 706 -6.95 -54.35 -16.89
N MET A 707 -6.32 -55.30 -16.20
CA MET A 707 -6.37 -56.73 -16.51
C MET A 707 -6.89 -57.49 -15.30
N SER A 708 -7.85 -58.40 -15.50
CA SER A 708 -8.33 -59.28 -14.45
C SER A 708 -7.65 -60.64 -14.53
N GLU A 709 -7.35 -61.20 -13.36
CA GLU A 709 -6.71 -62.51 -13.20
C GLU A 709 -7.70 -63.57 -12.71
N SER A 710 -7.44 -64.84 -13.03
CA SER A 710 -8.23 -65.99 -12.54
C SER A 710 -7.89 -66.33 -11.09
N MET A 711 -8.90 -66.36 -10.22
CA MET A 711 -8.73 -66.57 -8.78
C MET A 711 -8.57 -68.05 -8.37
N ASN A 712 -7.60 -68.27 -7.47
CA ASN A 712 -7.69 -69.21 -6.33
C ASN A 712 -7.45 -68.50 -4.97
N MET A 713 -7.41 -67.15 -4.91
CA MET A 713 -7.21 -66.37 -3.67
C MET A 713 -8.05 -65.08 -3.67
N PRO A 714 -8.65 -64.61 -2.55
CA PRO A 714 -9.69 -63.56 -2.55
C PRO A 714 -9.24 -62.09 -2.70
N ASP A 715 -7.93 -61.79 -2.62
CA ASP A 715 -7.41 -60.42 -2.43
C ASP A 715 -6.65 -59.80 -3.62
N PHE A 716 -6.58 -60.49 -4.77
CA PHE A 716 -6.01 -59.95 -6.01
C PHE A 716 -7.12 -59.80 -7.06
N ARG A 717 -7.47 -58.56 -7.44
CA ARG A 717 -8.58 -58.31 -8.38
C ARG A 717 -8.17 -57.68 -9.71
N GLU A 718 -7.13 -56.85 -9.79
CA GLU A 718 -6.78 -56.13 -11.03
C GLU A 718 -5.29 -55.74 -11.12
N ILE A 719 -4.61 -56.03 -12.25
CA ILE A 719 -3.33 -55.40 -12.65
C ILE A 719 -3.64 -54.16 -13.47
N ARG A 720 -2.97 -53.04 -13.17
CA ARG A 720 -3.08 -51.78 -13.92
C ARG A 720 -1.88 -51.58 -14.83
N PHE A 721 -2.07 -50.77 -15.88
CA PHE A 721 -0.99 -50.33 -16.75
C PHE A 721 -1.09 -48.83 -17.07
N SER A 722 0.01 -48.23 -17.50
CA SER A 722 0.15 -46.77 -17.65
C SER A 722 -0.62 -46.23 -18.86
N GLU A 723 -0.48 -46.90 -20.01
CA GLU A 723 -1.10 -46.47 -21.26
C GLU A 723 -1.18 -47.60 -22.29
N GLN A 724 -2.07 -47.42 -23.27
CA GLN A 724 -2.10 -48.22 -24.50
C GLN A 724 -1.50 -47.39 -25.64
N SER A 725 -0.66 -48.02 -26.47
CA SER A 725 -0.15 -47.39 -27.69
C SER A 725 -0.12 -48.38 -28.84
N GLU A 726 0.00 -47.86 -30.05
CA GLU A 726 0.25 -48.64 -31.26
C GLU A 726 1.73 -48.53 -31.63
N ALA A 727 2.32 -49.62 -32.11
CA ALA A 727 3.72 -49.63 -32.51
C ALA A 727 3.91 -48.95 -33.88
N ASP A 728 4.51 -47.75 -33.89
CA ASP A 728 4.78 -46.99 -35.14
C ASP A 728 5.85 -47.65 -36.02
N ARG A 729 6.74 -48.46 -35.43
CA ARG A 729 7.86 -49.14 -36.09
C ARG A 729 8.29 -50.38 -35.31
N SER A 730 8.98 -51.31 -35.99
CA SER A 730 9.68 -52.39 -35.30
C SER A 730 10.74 -51.81 -34.36
N GLN A 731 10.68 -52.18 -33.08
CA GLN A 731 11.58 -51.65 -32.06
C GLN A 731 13.00 -52.19 -32.24
N LYS A 732 14.01 -51.31 -32.12
CA LYS A 732 15.41 -51.70 -32.24
C LYS A 732 15.76 -52.67 -31.09
N GLY A 733 16.06 -53.93 -31.42
CA GLY A 733 16.41 -54.97 -30.44
C GLY A 733 15.25 -55.88 -30.00
N CYS A 734 14.02 -55.62 -30.46
CA CYS A 734 12.85 -56.45 -30.17
C CYS A 734 12.17 -56.88 -31.47
N LEU A 735 12.39 -58.13 -31.90
CA LEU A 735 11.91 -58.66 -33.18
C LEU A 735 10.42 -59.04 -33.16
N ILE A 736 9.89 -59.41 -31.99
CA ILE A 736 8.50 -59.85 -31.82
C ILE A 736 7.48 -58.73 -32.04
N ILE A 737 7.83 -57.48 -31.72
CA ILE A 737 6.95 -56.31 -31.88
C ILE A 737 7.09 -55.79 -33.32
N GLN A 738 5.97 -55.82 -34.02
CA GLN A 738 5.82 -55.38 -35.40
C GLN A 738 5.03 -54.07 -35.45
N LYS A 739 5.04 -53.43 -36.62
CA LYS A 739 4.24 -52.22 -36.84
C LYS A 739 2.75 -52.54 -36.67
N GLU A 740 1.97 -51.59 -36.14
CA GLU A 740 0.51 -51.70 -35.91
C GLU A 740 0.10 -52.66 -34.78
N ASP A 741 1.06 -53.31 -34.13
CA ASP A 741 0.80 -54.06 -32.91
C ASP A 741 0.31 -53.14 -31.78
N LYS A 742 -0.70 -53.59 -31.05
CA LYS A 742 -1.21 -52.89 -29.86
C LYS A 742 -0.40 -53.32 -28.65
N LEU A 743 0.16 -52.33 -27.96
CA LEU A 743 0.99 -52.54 -26.77
C LEU A 743 0.29 -51.95 -25.54
N LEU A 744 0.14 -52.77 -24.50
CA LEU A 744 -0.19 -52.28 -23.16
C LEU A 744 1.11 -52.03 -22.43
N ASN A 745 1.33 -50.79 -22.00
CA ASN A 745 2.63 -50.37 -21.53
C ASN A 745 2.60 -49.86 -20.10
N GLN A 746 3.71 -50.05 -19.42
CA GLN A 746 3.98 -49.60 -18.07
C GLN A 746 5.15 -48.63 -18.09
N LEU A 747 4.95 -47.44 -17.54
CA LEU A 747 6.06 -46.58 -17.14
C LEU A 747 6.78 -47.25 -15.98
N ILE A 748 8.09 -47.44 -16.14
CA ILE A 748 8.92 -48.11 -15.17
C ILE A 748 9.23 -47.15 -14.02
N ASP A 749 8.94 -47.57 -12.79
CA ASP A 749 9.39 -46.90 -11.58
C ASP A 749 10.83 -47.32 -11.30
N ILE A 750 11.80 -46.53 -11.76
CA ILE A 750 13.22 -46.90 -11.78
C ILE A 750 13.79 -46.92 -10.35
N SER A 751 14.22 -48.10 -9.90
CA SER A 751 14.89 -48.24 -8.60
C SER A 751 16.35 -47.76 -8.69
N PRO A 752 16.93 -47.18 -7.61
CA PRO A 752 18.35 -46.86 -7.51
C PRO A 752 19.23 -48.08 -7.84
N SER A 753 20.34 -47.85 -8.54
CA SER A 753 21.22 -48.93 -8.98
C SER A 753 21.91 -49.63 -7.81
N ASP A 754 22.22 -48.92 -6.73
CA ASP A 754 22.77 -49.47 -5.48
C ASP A 754 21.80 -50.46 -4.82
N VAL A 755 20.49 -50.18 -4.85
CA VAL A 755 19.45 -51.06 -4.29
C VAL A 755 19.31 -52.37 -5.09
N LEU A 756 19.44 -52.28 -6.43
CA LEU A 756 19.38 -53.42 -7.35
C LEU A 756 20.68 -54.25 -7.37
N ARG A 757 21.82 -53.62 -7.10
CA ARG A 757 23.15 -54.24 -7.06
C ARG A 757 23.58 -54.63 -5.65
N ASP A 758 22.69 -54.48 -4.66
CA ASP A 758 22.92 -54.91 -3.28
C ASP A 758 23.23 -56.42 -3.24
N PRO A 759 24.33 -56.85 -2.60
CA PRO A 759 24.70 -58.26 -2.48
C PRO A 759 23.64 -59.16 -1.80
N VAL A 760 22.70 -58.59 -1.05
CA VAL A 760 21.59 -59.32 -0.42
C VAL A 760 20.50 -59.71 -1.44
N ARG A 761 20.49 -59.05 -2.61
CA ARG A 761 19.48 -59.23 -3.66
C ARG A 761 20.06 -59.71 -4.98
N ARG A 762 21.28 -59.28 -5.32
CA ARG A 762 21.99 -59.67 -6.54
C ARG A 762 23.07 -60.70 -6.22
N PHE A 763 22.96 -61.84 -6.88
CA PHE A 763 23.84 -62.99 -6.71
C PHE A 763 24.55 -63.30 -8.01
N VAL A 764 25.80 -63.75 -7.91
CA VAL A 764 26.60 -64.17 -9.06
C VAL A 764 26.23 -65.60 -9.44
N TYR A 765 25.92 -65.83 -10.72
CA TYR A 765 25.49 -67.13 -11.24
C TYR A 765 26.47 -68.27 -10.92
N THR A 766 27.76 -68.04 -11.16
CA THR A 766 28.84 -69.03 -10.98
C THR A 766 29.02 -69.43 -9.53
N GLU A 767 28.77 -68.53 -8.58
CA GLU A 767 28.80 -68.83 -7.16
C GLU A 767 27.67 -69.79 -6.75
N ILE A 768 26.46 -69.64 -7.30
CA ILE A 768 25.34 -70.52 -6.95
C ILE A 768 25.59 -71.94 -7.45
N ILE A 769 26.09 -72.09 -8.68
CA ILE A 769 26.38 -73.42 -9.26
C ILE A 769 27.57 -74.10 -8.56
N THR A 770 28.51 -73.36 -7.97
CA THR A 770 29.67 -73.93 -7.25
C THR A 770 29.43 -74.10 -5.75
N ARG A 771 28.59 -73.28 -5.10
CA ARG A 771 28.29 -73.36 -3.66
C ARG A 771 27.64 -74.69 -3.26
N THR A 772 28.05 -75.21 -2.11
CA THR A 772 27.57 -76.50 -1.57
C THR A 772 26.59 -76.37 -0.40
N GLY A 773 26.44 -75.18 0.20
CA GLY A 773 25.56 -74.96 1.36
C GLY A 773 24.09 -74.72 1.00
N GLU A 774 23.23 -75.74 1.10
CA GLU A 774 21.78 -75.63 0.81
C GLU A 774 21.03 -74.70 1.76
N HIS A 775 21.44 -74.59 3.03
CA HIS A 775 20.79 -73.73 4.04
C HIS A 775 20.90 -72.23 3.71
N GLU A 776 22.08 -71.80 3.23
CA GLU A 776 22.33 -70.39 2.87
C GLU A 776 21.52 -69.99 1.64
N LEU A 777 21.47 -70.87 0.63
CA LEU A 777 20.62 -70.66 -0.55
C LEU A 777 19.14 -70.61 -0.16
N LYS A 778 18.68 -71.47 0.74
CA LYS A 778 17.30 -71.44 1.22
C LYS A 778 16.95 -70.10 1.88
N LYS A 779 17.84 -69.54 2.72
CA LYS A 779 17.65 -68.22 3.32
C LYS A 779 17.54 -67.10 2.26
N GLN A 780 18.27 -67.23 1.16
CA GLN A 780 18.35 -66.22 0.11
C GLN A 780 17.18 -66.28 -0.88
N PHE A 781 16.67 -67.47 -1.22
CA PHE A 781 15.74 -67.68 -2.34
C PHE A 781 14.35 -68.22 -1.97
N ASN A 782 14.14 -68.71 -0.74
CA ASN A 782 12.87 -69.32 -0.36
C ASN A 782 11.68 -68.36 -0.52
N GLY A 783 10.69 -68.78 -1.30
CA GLY A 783 9.47 -68.03 -1.59
C GLY A 783 9.64 -66.87 -2.57
N LYS A 784 10.81 -66.70 -3.21
CA LYS A 784 11.11 -65.54 -4.08
C LYS A 784 10.89 -65.82 -5.58
N ILE A 785 10.75 -64.74 -6.34
CA ILE A 785 10.94 -64.69 -7.80
C ILE A 785 12.44 -64.50 -8.05
N VAL A 786 13.05 -65.42 -8.78
CA VAL A 786 14.47 -65.38 -9.14
C VAL A 786 14.61 -65.04 -10.62
N LEU A 787 15.10 -63.84 -10.92
CA LEU A 787 15.36 -63.39 -12.29
C LEU A 787 16.82 -63.71 -12.66
N VAL A 788 17.01 -64.55 -13.67
CA VAL A 788 18.32 -64.97 -14.16
C VAL A 788 18.60 -64.27 -15.49
N GLY A 789 19.65 -63.45 -15.57
CA GLY A 789 19.96 -62.67 -16.77
C GLY A 789 21.45 -62.46 -16.99
N VAL A 790 21.80 -62.01 -18.20
CA VAL A 790 23.20 -61.78 -18.60
C VAL A 790 23.58 -60.32 -18.42
N GLN A 791 24.75 -60.08 -17.85
CA GLN A 791 25.36 -58.76 -17.78
C GLN A 791 26.03 -58.42 -19.11
N ASN A 792 25.22 -58.24 -20.16
CA ASN A 792 25.72 -58.01 -21.50
C ASN A 792 25.99 -56.53 -21.76
N ARG A 793 27.23 -56.16 -22.10
CA ARG A 793 27.59 -54.78 -22.47
C ARG A 793 26.86 -54.26 -23.71
N ARG A 794 26.36 -55.15 -24.57
CA ARG A 794 25.56 -54.80 -25.75
C ARG A 794 24.08 -54.54 -25.42
N ASP A 795 23.67 -54.76 -24.17
CA ASP A 795 22.31 -54.60 -23.67
C ASP A 795 22.27 -53.65 -22.45
N ILE A 796 22.92 -52.48 -22.63
CA ILE A 796 22.97 -51.39 -21.65
C ILE A 796 22.02 -50.27 -22.09
N PHE A 797 21.21 -49.80 -21.14
CA PHE A 797 20.27 -48.70 -21.28
C PHE A 797 20.73 -47.51 -20.43
N ASP A 798 20.80 -46.31 -21.04
CA ASP A 798 21.06 -45.05 -20.32
C ASP A 798 19.75 -44.52 -19.73
N VAL A 799 19.61 -44.63 -18.40
CA VAL A 799 18.47 -44.07 -17.64
C VAL A 799 18.91 -42.82 -16.87
N PHE A 800 17.98 -41.87 -16.72
CA PHE A 800 18.23 -40.63 -16.02
C PHE A 800 17.46 -40.59 -14.71
N ARG A 801 18.16 -40.44 -13.58
CA ARG A 801 17.56 -40.41 -12.24
C ARG A 801 18.30 -39.41 -11.37
N SER A 802 17.58 -38.60 -10.59
CA SER A 802 18.16 -37.67 -9.61
C SER A 802 19.31 -36.79 -10.17
N PHE A 803 19.15 -36.26 -11.38
CA PHE A 803 20.15 -35.49 -12.13
C PHE A 803 21.42 -36.25 -12.56
N GLN A 804 21.45 -37.56 -12.42
CA GLN A 804 22.55 -38.43 -12.85
C GLN A 804 22.10 -39.39 -13.96
N ARG A 805 23.06 -39.76 -14.81
CA ARG A 805 22.90 -40.86 -15.78
C ARG A 805 23.43 -42.13 -15.16
N GLU A 806 22.65 -43.20 -15.28
CA GLU A 806 23.01 -44.52 -14.80
C GLU A 806 22.89 -45.53 -15.94
N ASP A 807 23.91 -46.37 -16.11
CA ASP A 807 23.89 -47.47 -17.05
C ASP A 807 23.18 -48.68 -16.43
N ARG A 808 22.14 -49.18 -17.11
CA ARG A 808 21.33 -50.32 -16.66
C ARG A 808 21.39 -51.49 -17.61
N TYR A 809 21.59 -52.68 -17.07
CA TYR A 809 21.46 -53.92 -17.84
C TYR A 809 19.99 -54.25 -18.08
N GLY A 810 19.65 -54.90 -19.20
CA GLY A 810 18.26 -55.29 -19.52
C GLY A 810 17.56 -56.02 -18.37
N MET A 811 18.23 -56.98 -17.76
CA MET A 811 17.76 -57.71 -16.57
C MET A 811 17.45 -56.81 -15.35
N GLU A 812 18.15 -55.69 -15.17
CA GLU A 812 17.87 -54.74 -14.07
C GLU A 812 16.55 -54.01 -14.32
N LEU A 813 16.28 -53.63 -15.58
CA LEU A 813 15.01 -53.01 -15.95
C LEU A 813 13.84 -54.01 -15.88
N GLN A 814 14.05 -55.26 -16.27
CA GLN A 814 13.06 -56.33 -16.06
C GLN A 814 12.73 -56.49 -14.57
N ALA A 815 13.73 -56.44 -13.68
CA ALA A 815 13.52 -56.48 -12.24
C ALA A 815 12.72 -55.27 -11.72
N ASP A 816 12.96 -54.07 -12.25
CA ASP A 816 12.16 -52.88 -11.92
C ASP A 816 10.69 -53.02 -12.34
N VAL A 817 10.42 -53.65 -13.49
CA VAL A 817 9.04 -53.95 -13.92
C VAL A 817 8.39 -54.94 -12.96
N ILE A 818 9.08 -56.02 -12.56
CA ILE A 818 8.59 -56.97 -11.54
C ILE A 818 8.30 -56.23 -10.22
N ASN A 819 9.20 -55.36 -9.77
CA ASN A 819 9.05 -54.57 -8.56
C ASN A 819 7.82 -53.65 -8.62
N THR A 820 7.63 -52.97 -9.75
CA THR A 820 6.49 -52.09 -10.03
C THR A 820 5.17 -52.87 -9.92
N LEU A 821 5.10 -54.04 -10.56
CA LEU A 821 3.91 -54.91 -10.55
C LEU A 821 3.61 -55.48 -9.16
N LEU A 822 4.61 -55.99 -8.44
CA LEU A 822 4.43 -56.55 -7.09
C LEU A 822 4.02 -55.49 -6.06
N ASN A 823 4.56 -54.28 -6.16
CA ASN A 823 4.19 -53.17 -5.28
C ASN A 823 2.88 -52.47 -5.70
N ARG A 824 2.25 -52.91 -6.79
CA ARG A 824 1.02 -52.34 -7.36
C ARG A 824 1.16 -50.85 -7.69
N VAL A 825 2.37 -50.42 -8.04
CA VAL A 825 2.63 -49.05 -8.50
C VAL A 825 2.21 -48.97 -9.95
N CYS A 826 1.39 -47.98 -10.28
CA CYS A 826 1.06 -47.70 -11.67
C CYS A 826 1.03 -46.18 -11.89
N ILE A 827 2.00 -45.70 -12.67
CA ILE A 827 2.11 -44.29 -13.04
C ILE A 827 1.14 -44.05 -14.19
N HIS A 828 0.22 -43.10 -14.02
CA HIS A 828 -0.82 -42.82 -15.02
C HIS A 828 -0.76 -41.38 -15.50
N PHE A 829 -1.01 -41.17 -16.79
CA PHE A 829 -1.22 -39.85 -17.35
C PHE A 829 -2.58 -39.30 -16.93
N SER A 830 -2.62 -38.03 -16.53
CA SER A 830 -3.89 -37.36 -16.29
C SER A 830 -4.63 -37.10 -17.60
N GLY A 831 -5.85 -37.62 -17.70
CA GLY A 831 -6.74 -37.30 -18.82
C GLY A 831 -7.09 -35.80 -18.87
N PRO A 832 -7.62 -35.30 -20.00
CA PRO A 832 -7.90 -33.87 -20.20
C PRO A 832 -8.75 -33.25 -19.08
N TRP A 833 -9.74 -34.01 -18.60
CA TRP A 833 -10.63 -33.58 -17.51
C TRP A 833 -9.92 -33.42 -16.16
N GLY A 834 -8.93 -34.27 -15.87
CA GLY A 834 -8.12 -34.14 -14.66
C GLY A 834 -7.25 -32.90 -14.67
N GLN A 835 -6.76 -32.49 -15.85
CA GLN A 835 -5.93 -31.30 -16.01
C GLN A 835 -6.73 -29.99 -16.05
N LEU A 836 -8.01 -30.03 -16.48
CA LEU A 836 -8.86 -28.83 -16.61
C LEU A 836 -8.99 -28.06 -15.29
N ALA A 837 -9.10 -28.76 -14.15
CA ALA A 837 -9.20 -28.11 -12.84
C ALA A 837 -7.97 -27.25 -12.53
N PHE A 838 -6.76 -27.74 -12.86
CA PHE A 838 -5.51 -27.02 -12.68
C PHE A 838 -5.36 -25.88 -13.69
N ILE A 839 -5.72 -26.09 -14.96
CA ILE A 839 -5.74 -25.02 -15.98
C ILE A 839 -6.63 -23.86 -15.52
N ALA A 840 -7.83 -24.16 -15.02
CA ALA A 840 -8.75 -23.16 -14.50
C ALA A 840 -8.17 -22.43 -13.28
N LEU A 841 -7.61 -23.17 -12.31
CA LEU A 841 -6.99 -22.61 -11.11
C LEU A 841 -5.85 -21.63 -11.46
N PHE A 842 -4.91 -22.04 -12.32
CA PHE A 842 -3.78 -21.21 -12.72
C PHE A 842 -4.18 -20.06 -13.64
N GLY A 843 -5.21 -20.23 -14.49
CA GLY A 843 -5.79 -19.13 -15.26
C GLY A 843 -6.45 -18.05 -14.39
N ILE A 844 -7.18 -18.47 -13.34
CA ILE A 844 -7.76 -17.56 -12.34
C ILE A 844 -6.64 -16.85 -11.57
N LEU A 845 -5.60 -17.59 -11.16
CA LEU A 845 -4.46 -17.03 -10.43
C LEU A 845 -3.70 -15.98 -11.25
N GLY A 846 -3.47 -16.22 -12.54
CA GLY A 846 -2.80 -15.26 -13.44
C GLY A 846 -3.59 -13.97 -13.58
N THR A 847 -4.91 -14.09 -13.74
CA THR A 847 -5.84 -12.96 -13.73
C THR A 847 -5.76 -12.22 -12.39
N PHE A 848 -5.91 -12.93 -11.26
CA PHE A 848 -5.91 -12.36 -9.92
C PHE A 848 -4.62 -11.60 -9.57
N ILE A 849 -3.45 -12.16 -9.88
CA ILE A 849 -2.15 -11.51 -9.66
C ILE A 849 -2.09 -10.17 -10.42
N ARG A 850 -2.60 -10.13 -11.64
CA ARG A 850 -2.63 -8.91 -12.45
C ARG A 850 -3.55 -7.82 -11.85
N PHE A 851 -4.64 -8.21 -11.19
CA PHE A 851 -5.63 -7.30 -10.58
C PHE A 851 -5.24 -6.80 -9.21
N LYS A 852 -4.86 -7.70 -8.31
CA LYS A 852 -4.65 -7.36 -6.89
C LYS A 852 -3.40 -6.52 -6.67
N PHE A 853 -2.35 -6.77 -7.45
CA PHE A 853 -1.06 -6.13 -7.25
C PHE A 853 -0.84 -5.01 -8.28
N SER A 854 -0.67 -3.77 -7.79
CA SER A 854 -0.40 -2.59 -8.62
C SER A 854 1.09 -2.45 -8.97
N HIS A 855 1.97 -2.81 -8.04
CA HIS A 855 3.43 -2.68 -8.18
C HIS A 855 4.05 -3.79 -9.03
N ILE A 856 4.95 -3.41 -9.94
CA ILE A 856 5.56 -4.34 -10.90
C ILE A 856 6.46 -5.40 -10.25
N LEU A 857 7.19 -5.02 -9.20
CA LEU A 857 8.07 -5.95 -8.47
C LEU A 857 7.24 -7.04 -7.77
N LEU A 858 6.19 -6.64 -7.06
CA LEU A 858 5.24 -7.56 -6.43
C LEU A 858 4.60 -8.53 -7.45
N ARG A 859 4.23 -8.05 -8.65
CA ARG A 859 3.73 -8.94 -9.70
C ARG A 859 4.75 -10.00 -10.12
N LYS A 860 6.01 -9.61 -10.34
CA LYS A 860 7.07 -10.55 -10.71
C LYS A 860 7.27 -11.60 -9.62
N ILE A 861 7.34 -11.17 -8.36
CA ILE A 861 7.46 -12.08 -7.20
C ILE A 861 6.29 -13.07 -7.19
N MET A 862 5.05 -12.58 -7.29
CA MET A 862 3.86 -13.44 -7.25
C MET A 862 3.78 -14.43 -8.42
N ILE A 863 4.21 -14.03 -9.63
CA ILE A 863 4.29 -14.95 -10.78
C ILE A 863 5.31 -16.05 -10.51
N VAL A 864 6.51 -15.69 -10.04
CA VAL A 864 7.56 -16.67 -9.71
C VAL A 864 7.08 -17.63 -8.62
N SER A 865 6.45 -17.12 -7.55
CA SER A 865 5.85 -17.95 -6.51
C SER A 865 4.76 -18.88 -7.04
N ALA A 866 3.91 -18.41 -7.97
CA ALA A 866 2.89 -19.24 -8.60
C ALA A 866 3.51 -20.37 -9.45
N LEU A 867 4.59 -20.10 -10.18
CA LEU A 867 5.32 -21.11 -10.93
C LEU A 867 5.95 -22.16 -10.01
N ILE A 868 6.59 -21.74 -8.92
CA ILE A 868 7.15 -22.66 -7.92
C ILE A 868 6.04 -23.54 -7.33
N LEU A 869 4.91 -22.95 -6.95
CA LEU A 869 3.76 -23.68 -6.44
C LEU A 869 3.22 -24.68 -7.47
N CYS A 870 3.16 -24.31 -8.75
CA CYS A 870 2.76 -25.21 -9.84
C CYS A 870 3.61 -26.47 -9.88
N PHE A 871 4.94 -26.33 -9.92
CA PHE A 871 5.84 -27.47 -9.93
C PHE A 871 5.76 -28.30 -8.64
N ALA A 872 5.65 -27.64 -7.48
CA ALA A 872 5.50 -28.34 -6.20
C ALA A 872 4.23 -29.23 -6.16
N VAL A 873 3.09 -28.71 -6.63
CA VAL A 873 1.83 -29.45 -6.70
C VAL A 873 1.93 -30.62 -7.68
N VAL A 874 2.52 -30.40 -8.86
CA VAL A 874 2.70 -31.45 -9.87
C VAL A 874 3.60 -32.59 -9.35
N ILE A 875 4.71 -32.24 -8.68
CA ILE A 875 5.61 -33.22 -8.03
C ILE A 875 4.88 -33.98 -6.92
N TYR A 876 4.10 -33.28 -6.09
CA TYR A 876 3.32 -33.89 -5.01
C TYR A 876 2.27 -34.88 -5.55
N CYS A 877 1.54 -34.52 -6.61
CA CYS A 877 0.58 -35.39 -7.26
C CYS A 877 1.21 -36.67 -7.83
N TYR A 878 2.37 -36.55 -8.47
CA TYR A 878 3.13 -37.72 -8.92
C TYR A 878 3.57 -38.60 -7.73
N ARG A 879 4.17 -38.00 -6.70
CA ARG A 879 4.71 -38.78 -5.57
C ARG A 879 3.62 -39.53 -4.79
N GLU A 880 2.54 -38.85 -4.42
CA GLU A 880 1.51 -39.42 -3.54
C GLU A 880 0.46 -40.24 -4.29
N TYR A 881 0.14 -39.86 -5.54
CA TYR A 881 -0.95 -40.48 -6.30
C TYR A 881 -0.49 -41.17 -7.59
N GLN A 882 0.80 -41.16 -7.90
CA GLN A 882 1.36 -41.70 -9.16
C GLN A 882 0.71 -41.08 -10.41
N LEU A 883 0.23 -39.83 -10.28
CA LEU A 883 -0.47 -39.10 -11.33
C LEU A 883 0.48 -38.12 -12.03
N LEU A 884 0.75 -38.36 -13.31
CA LEU A 884 1.51 -37.43 -14.15
C LEU A 884 0.59 -36.32 -14.66
N LEU A 885 0.86 -35.12 -14.16
CA LEU A 885 0.27 -33.87 -14.61
C LEU A 885 1.24 -33.16 -15.53
N ASN A 886 0.72 -32.53 -16.59
CA ASN A 886 1.54 -31.75 -17.50
C ASN A 886 1.57 -30.27 -17.09
N PRO A 887 2.68 -29.76 -16.54
CA PRO A 887 2.76 -28.38 -16.05
C PRO A 887 2.73 -27.34 -17.19
N LEU A 888 3.01 -27.71 -18.44
CA LEU A 888 3.10 -26.79 -19.57
C LEU A 888 1.80 -26.01 -19.78
N TYR A 889 0.67 -26.71 -19.72
CA TYR A 889 -0.65 -26.12 -19.89
C TYR A 889 -1.03 -25.21 -18.72
N TYR A 890 -0.56 -25.48 -17.51
CA TYR A 890 -0.82 -24.64 -16.33
C TYR A 890 -0.02 -23.35 -16.40
N VAL A 891 1.25 -23.45 -16.81
CA VAL A 891 2.12 -22.29 -17.07
C VAL A 891 1.57 -21.45 -18.22
N ALA A 892 1.11 -22.08 -19.30
CA ALA A 892 0.46 -21.40 -20.42
C ALA A 892 -0.82 -20.68 -19.97
N ALA A 893 -1.68 -21.35 -19.19
CA ALA A 893 -2.90 -20.74 -18.64
C ALA A 893 -2.58 -19.52 -17.77
N LEU A 894 -1.60 -19.62 -16.88
CA LEU A 894 -1.14 -18.52 -16.04
C LEU A 894 -0.64 -17.34 -16.89
N PHE A 895 0.22 -17.60 -17.88
CA PHE A 895 0.82 -16.56 -18.72
C PHE A 895 -0.19 -15.89 -19.63
N PHE A 896 -0.98 -16.66 -20.39
CA PHE A 896 -1.94 -16.09 -21.32
C PHE A 896 -3.06 -15.35 -20.61
N SER A 897 -3.54 -15.82 -19.46
CA SER A 897 -4.56 -15.10 -18.69
C SER A 897 -4.01 -13.78 -18.13
N TYR A 898 -2.76 -13.80 -17.65
CA TYR A 898 -2.04 -12.59 -17.20
C TYR A 898 -1.86 -11.56 -18.33
N GLN A 899 -1.49 -12.00 -19.54
CA GLN A 899 -1.31 -11.14 -20.72
C GLN A 899 -2.63 -10.64 -21.32
N ALA A 900 -3.64 -11.51 -21.41
CA ALA A 900 -4.97 -11.17 -21.89
C ALA A 900 -5.61 -10.10 -20.99
N ALA A 901 -5.39 -10.21 -19.67
CA ALA A 901 -5.74 -9.16 -18.75
C ALA A 901 -5.09 -7.84 -19.19
N ASP A 902 -3.78 -7.78 -19.51
CA ASP A 902 -3.05 -6.57 -19.90
C ASP A 902 -3.56 -5.88 -21.19
N LYS A 903 -3.73 -6.62 -22.30
CA LYS A 903 -4.15 -6.05 -23.60
C LYS A 903 -5.56 -5.45 -23.57
N ILE A 904 -6.44 -5.97 -22.72
CA ILE A 904 -7.79 -5.42 -22.53
C ILE A 904 -7.75 -4.06 -21.82
N PHE A 905 -6.64 -3.68 -21.17
CA PHE A 905 -6.46 -2.34 -20.58
C PHE A 905 -5.85 -1.30 -21.52
N SER A 906 -5.12 -1.73 -22.57
CA SER A 906 -4.55 -0.80 -23.56
C SER A 906 -5.59 -0.25 -24.54
N ILE A 907 -6.75 -0.91 -24.66
CA ILE A 907 -7.93 -0.48 -25.41
C ILE A 907 -8.82 0.34 -24.45
#